data_AF-G3T5D0-F1
#
_entry.id   AF-G3T5D0-F1
#
_cell.length_a   1.000
_cell.length_b   1.000
_cell.length_c   1.000
_cell.angle_alpha   90.00
_cell.angle_beta   90.00
_cell.angle_gamma   90.00
#
_symmetry.space_group_name_H-M   'P 1'
#
loop_
_entity.id
_entity.type
_entity.pdbx_description
1 polymer ?
#
loop_
_entity_poly.entity_id
_entity_poly.type
_entity_poly.pdbx_seq_one_letter_code
_entity_poly.pdbx_strand_id
1 'polypeptide(L)'
;MFIQIFKMCLLDLLPKKKSDDELYQKILSKQENDLEELEKELQTKLSNTEMLGACDSEYITLADVERKEREYSEQLIDNMEAFWKQMENIPHFLVDQFKCSSSKARQLLLTLTERMIEVEGLLQESQDVHALDILERTLAREHMAKMIECLKLQIQEETRCRLAAISQSLELLTVEGKLSGQQKEELLTRQHKAFWEEAEHFSRELVQRGKDLVRASLAHQAEATSRLALAHDKERRSFLAEAQPAADAEGFLKEFHEVLERHRLTWSQLEEEEDMKTTEAMAVLCQELYHSTVGTFQKLVDVLFLQTLSGVTGLSQAECEYLRQEVQENAARQLGKSDRFRKQQWRLFQDVQEQEKQLWMEEQALSTVLQTHLREDHESIIHGVLNRLTGLSEESTRCVLQSHDLLLCSALRRLALRSSAITTLAQMRLSGKKSLLQELREQHALEQGSSQCLDEHQWQLLKALEARVLEEAGRLEDEAQQMRLQLRQQLLAEAREAGRLLQQHTERAVGQALLGHARNTATRSRTKDREDFKTSLMEAAVESVYVTSAGVSRLVQVYYQQVEKVMQDHEERRLQQLRTLQSERVENFKVRKKQELSDRSSGAKMADGAHDAPQAIHQRMLSQQKRFLAQFAVHQQLRLDAGKQRARAMDLLEGQLETQLQEAEQSFIMELAALARVPLAESNSSSSKRGLLEKPLRTKRKKPLPRERGEPGVPNDEDPASGGHITGPLRTTHIKMKVFRVCSSKRLSEQDGDTADAEDANKMLKKRSNW
;
A
#
# COMPACT_ATOMS: atom_id res chain seq x y z
N MET A 1 -20.46 -1.07 -0.66
CA MET A 1 -19.71 -1.31 0.58
C MET A 1 -19.79 -0.13 1.54
N PHE A 2 -19.23 1.05 1.20
CA PHE A 2 -19.27 2.26 2.04
C PHE A 2 -20.65 2.55 2.64
N ILE A 3 -21.70 2.59 1.81
CA ILE A 3 -23.08 2.83 2.27
C ILE A 3 -23.54 1.81 3.32
N GLN A 4 -23.13 0.55 3.22
CA GLN A 4 -23.51 -0.49 4.18
C GLN A 4 -22.77 -0.33 5.52
N ILE A 5 -21.49 0.03 5.48
CA ILE A 5 -20.70 0.39 6.67
C ILE A 5 -21.34 1.60 7.36
N PHE A 6 -21.65 2.63 6.58
CA PHE A 6 -22.33 3.83 7.08
C PHE A 6 -23.69 3.51 7.70
N LYS A 7 -24.48 2.60 7.08
CA LYS A 7 -25.75 2.09 7.64
C LYS A 7 -25.57 1.44 9.01
N MET A 8 -24.57 0.58 9.17
CA MET A 8 -24.25 -0.09 10.44
C MET A 8 -23.80 0.91 11.50
N CYS A 9 -22.84 1.79 11.18
CA CYS A 9 -22.38 2.84 12.10
C CYS A 9 -23.51 3.79 12.55
N LEU A 10 -24.45 4.11 11.66
CA LEU A 10 -25.63 4.90 12.02
C LEU A 10 -26.55 4.18 13.01
N LEU A 11 -26.75 2.87 12.86
CA LEU A 11 -27.66 2.10 13.73
C LEU A 11 -27.10 1.88 15.12
N ASP A 12 -25.78 1.70 15.23
CA ASP A 12 -25.08 1.57 16.51
C ASP A 12 -25.25 2.83 17.39
N LEU A 13 -25.40 4.01 16.76
CA LEU A 13 -25.43 5.31 17.43
C LEU A 13 -26.84 5.93 17.52
N LEU A 14 -27.73 5.57 16.60
CA LEU A 14 -29.12 6.02 16.51
C LEU A 14 -30.05 4.80 16.43
N PRO A 15 -30.35 4.14 17.57
CA PRO A 15 -31.25 2.99 17.58
C PRO A 15 -32.66 3.40 17.13
N LYS A 16 -33.23 2.65 16.18
CA LYS A 16 -34.53 2.95 15.54
C LYS A 16 -35.65 3.18 16.57
N LYS A 17 -36.20 4.39 16.62
CA LYS A 17 -37.53 4.70 17.17
C LYS A 17 -38.46 5.11 16.02
N LYS A 18 -39.79 5.00 16.22
CA LYS A 18 -40.81 5.27 15.17
C LYS A 18 -40.70 6.63 14.45
N SER A 19 -40.12 7.65 15.08
CA SER A 19 -39.84 8.97 14.49
C SER A 19 -38.43 9.10 13.86
N ASP A 20 -37.51 8.23 14.26
CA ASP A 20 -36.10 8.26 13.86
C ASP A 20 -35.90 7.53 12.51
N ASP A 21 -36.86 6.70 12.10
CA ASP A 21 -36.82 5.97 10.81
C ASP A 21 -36.87 6.91 9.58
N GLU A 22 -37.67 7.99 9.61
CA GLU A 22 -37.70 8.96 8.50
C GLU A 22 -36.40 9.78 8.42
N LEU A 23 -35.83 10.16 9.57
CA LEU A 23 -34.57 10.89 9.64
C LEU A 23 -33.40 10.02 9.19
N TYR A 24 -33.39 8.75 9.61
CA TYR A 24 -32.43 7.74 9.18
C TYR A 24 -32.45 7.54 7.66
N GLN A 25 -33.64 7.37 7.07
CA GLN A 25 -33.77 7.24 5.61
C GLN A 25 -33.29 8.49 4.86
N LYS A 26 -33.59 9.69 5.37
CA LYS A 26 -33.12 10.95 4.73
C LYS A 26 -31.60 11.12 4.80
N ILE A 27 -30.97 10.71 5.89
CA ILE A 27 -29.50 10.74 6.04
C ILE A 27 -28.86 9.77 5.04
N LEU A 28 -29.39 8.55 4.93
CA LEU A 28 -28.89 7.53 4.00
C LEU A 28 -29.08 7.94 2.55
N SER A 29 -30.28 8.38 2.17
CA SER A 29 -30.57 8.78 0.79
C SER A 29 -29.66 9.91 0.34
N LYS A 30 -29.30 10.83 1.25
CA LYS A 30 -28.34 11.89 0.93
C LYS A 30 -26.96 11.31 0.62
N GLN A 31 -26.44 10.42 1.47
CA GLN A 31 -25.13 9.82 1.24
C GLN A 31 -25.09 8.91 0.01
N GLU A 32 -26.18 8.19 -0.28
CA GLU A 32 -26.33 7.41 -1.51
C GLU A 32 -26.29 8.32 -2.75
N ASN A 33 -27.01 9.44 -2.75
CA ASN A 33 -27.00 10.40 -3.85
C ASN A 33 -25.62 11.06 -4.05
N ASP A 34 -24.99 11.53 -2.96
CA ASP A 34 -23.67 12.16 -2.99
C ASP A 34 -22.62 11.18 -3.56
N LEU A 35 -22.69 9.89 -3.18
CA LEU A 35 -21.79 8.86 -3.71
C LEU A 35 -22.09 8.52 -5.18
N GLU A 36 -23.36 8.48 -5.58
CA GLU A 36 -23.76 8.22 -6.96
C GLU A 36 -23.32 9.36 -7.90
N GLU A 37 -23.34 10.61 -7.45
CA GLU A 37 -22.80 11.75 -8.19
C GLU A 37 -21.29 11.62 -8.41
N LEU A 38 -20.55 11.26 -7.36
CA LEU A 38 -19.11 11.02 -7.45
C LEU A 38 -18.77 9.86 -8.40
N GLU A 39 -19.53 8.76 -8.34
CA GLU A 39 -19.37 7.61 -9.24
C GLU A 39 -19.65 8.00 -10.70
N LYS A 40 -20.71 8.77 -10.95
CA LYS A 40 -21.03 9.28 -12.30
C LYS A 40 -19.92 10.18 -12.83
N GLU A 41 -19.41 11.10 -12.02
CA GLU A 41 -18.30 11.98 -12.42
C GLU A 41 -17.07 11.16 -12.81
N LEU A 42 -16.69 10.16 -12.00
CA LEU A 42 -15.58 9.26 -12.33
C LEU A 42 -15.83 8.49 -13.63
N GLN A 43 -17.01 7.88 -13.80
CA GLN A 43 -17.35 7.12 -15.01
C GLN A 43 -17.30 7.99 -16.27
N THR A 44 -17.75 9.24 -16.20
CA THR A 44 -17.68 10.18 -17.33
C THR A 44 -16.23 10.53 -17.69
N LYS A 45 -15.36 10.76 -16.69
CA LYS A 45 -13.93 11.03 -16.90
C LYS A 45 -13.22 9.82 -17.54
N LEU A 46 -13.47 8.62 -17.02
CA LEU A 46 -12.92 7.37 -17.56
C LEU A 46 -13.36 7.13 -19.01
N SER A 47 -14.66 7.31 -19.31
CA SER A 47 -15.20 7.16 -20.67
C SER A 47 -14.58 8.16 -21.66
N ASN A 48 -14.33 9.40 -21.24
CA ASN A 48 -13.68 10.41 -22.08
C ASN A 48 -12.22 10.02 -22.39
N THR A 49 -11.48 9.48 -21.41
CA THR A 49 -10.12 8.96 -21.58
C THR A 49 -10.07 7.73 -22.50
N GLU A 50 -11.08 6.87 -22.47
CA GLU A 50 -11.20 5.73 -23.40
C GLU A 50 -11.43 6.21 -24.84
N MET A 51 -12.33 7.18 -25.04
CA MET A 51 -12.66 7.76 -26.35
C MET A 51 -11.49 8.55 -26.97
N LEU A 52 -10.67 9.23 -26.17
CA LEU A 52 -9.47 9.96 -26.63
C LEU A 52 -8.36 9.06 -27.18
N GLY A 53 -8.40 7.75 -26.88
CA GLY A 53 -7.48 6.76 -27.43
C GLY A 53 -8.03 5.97 -28.63
N ALA A 54 -9.26 6.27 -29.06
CA ALA A 54 -9.89 5.71 -30.26
C ALA A 54 -9.72 6.65 -31.46
N CYS A 55 -8.53 7.22 -31.64
CA CYS A 55 -8.14 7.63 -33.00
C CYS A 55 -8.25 6.39 -33.88
N ASP A 56 -8.69 6.53 -35.14
CA ASP A 56 -9.02 5.48 -36.13
C ASP A 56 -7.90 4.45 -36.48
N SER A 57 -6.89 4.32 -35.65
CA SER A 57 -5.81 3.34 -35.69
C SER A 57 -6.28 1.99 -35.16
N GLU A 58 -6.12 0.96 -35.98
CA GLU A 58 -6.30 -0.46 -35.63
C GLU A 58 -5.33 -0.94 -34.52
N TYR A 59 -4.36 -0.09 -34.11
CA TYR A 59 -3.31 -0.40 -33.14
C TYR A 59 -3.19 0.67 -32.04
N ILE A 60 -3.01 0.23 -30.79
CA ILE A 60 -2.72 1.09 -29.63
C ILE A 60 -1.20 1.20 -29.49
N THR A 61 -0.64 2.42 -29.48
CA THR A 61 0.81 2.60 -29.29
C THR A 61 1.18 2.57 -27.80
N LEU A 62 2.43 2.20 -27.49
CA LEU A 62 2.93 2.21 -26.11
C LEU A 62 2.83 3.61 -25.47
N ALA A 63 3.05 4.67 -26.24
CA ALA A 63 2.90 6.05 -25.77
C ALA A 63 1.45 6.37 -25.38
N ASP A 64 0.46 5.76 -26.06
CA ASP A 64 -0.95 5.92 -25.71
C ASP A 64 -1.30 5.18 -24.42
N VAL A 65 -0.74 3.99 -24.21
CA VAL A 65 -0.89 3.24 -22.94
C VAL A 65 -0.30 4.03 -21.77
N GLU A 66 0.91 4.57 -21.93
CA GLU A 66 1.57 5.40 -20.90
C GLU A 66 0.80 6.69 -20.59
N ARG A 67 0.21 7.32 -21.60
CA ARG A 67 -0.61 8.51 -21.42
C ARG A 67 -1.89 8.17 -20.65
N LYS A 68 -2.62 7.14 -21.10
CA LYS A 68 -3.85 6.67 -20.45
C LYS A 68 -3.61 6.27 -19.00
N GLU A 69 -2.54 5.53 -18.74
CA GLU A 69 -2.21 5.10 -17.38
C GLU A 69 -1.91 6.30 -16.47
N ARG A 70 -1.18 7.32 -16.97
CA ARG A 70 -0.92 8.55 -16.20
C ARG A 70 -2.23 9.30 -15.91
N GLU A 71 -3.07 9.47 -16.92
CA GLU A 71 -4.39 10.12 -16.75
C GLU A 71 -5.26 9.36 -15.74
N TYR A 72 -5.26 8.02 -15.76
CA TYR A 72 -5.97 7.22 -14.76
C TYR A 72 -5.41 7.43 -13.35
N SER A 73 -4.09 7.47 -13.18
CA SER A 73 -3.46 7.75 -11.87
C SER A 73 -3.87 9.13 -11.32
N GLU A 74 -3.91 10.16 -12.17
CA GLU A 74 -4.33 11.51 -11.81
C GLU A 74 -5.82 11.56 -11.43
N GLN A 75 -6.69 10.98 -12.26
CA GLN A 75 -8.13 10.90 -11.99
C GLN A 75 -8.43 10.14 -10.69
N LEU A 76 -7.66 9.11 -10.35
CA LEU A 76 -7.79 8.38 -9.09
C LEU A 76 -7.44 9.24 -7.87
N ILE A 77 -6.43 10.13 -7.95
CA ILE A 77 -6.13 11.08 -6.87
C ILE A 77 -7.30 12.03 -6.65
N ASP A 78 -7.79 12.64 -7.73
CA ASP A 78 -8.86 13.63 -7.65
C ASP A 78 -10.14 13.02 -7.07
N ASN A 79 -10.50 11.81 -7.52
CA ASN A 79 -11.66 11.09 -7.01
C ASN A 79 -11.49 10.69 -5.54
N MET A 80 -10.29 10.26 -5.16
CA MET A 80 -9.95 9.94 -3.77
C MET A 80 -10.07 11.20 -2.88
N GLU A 81 -9.57 12.36 -3.32
CA GLU A 81 -9.70 13.63 -2.59
C GLU A 81 -11.17 14.07 -2.46
N ALA A 82 -11.96 13.92 -3.53
CA ALA A 82 -13.38 14.24 -3.51
C ALA A 82 -14.16 13.33 -2.54
N PHE A 83 -13.89 12.02 -2.55
CA PHE A 83 -14.48 11.07 -1.59
C PHE A 83 -14.13 11.43 -0.13
N TRP A 84 -12.88 11.82 0.14
CA TRP A 84 -12.48 12.23 1.49
C TRP A 84 -13.18 13.51 1.94
N LYS A 85 -13.30 14.51 1.06
CA LYS A 85 -14.08 15.73 1.36
C LYS A 85 -15.53 15.39 1.69
N GLN A 86 -16.14 14.44 0.97
CA GLN A 86 -17.49 13.95 1.29
C GLN A 86 -17.55 13.36 2.70
N MET A 87 -16.58 12.53 3.09
CA MET A 87 -16.50 11.92 4.42
C MET A 87 -16.29 12.96 5.54
N GLU A 88 -15.40 13.93 5.35
CA GLU A 88 -15.15 15.04 6.29
C GLU A 88 -16.39 15.95 6.48
N ASN A 89 -17.24 16.04 5.46
CA ASN A 89 -18.48 16.82 5.51
C ASN A 89 -19.61 16.11 6.28
N ILE A 90 -19.44 14.82 6.63
CA ILE A 90 -20.47 14.04 7.32
C ILE A 90 -20.95 14.70 8.63
N PRO A 91 -20.06 15.07 9.58
CA PRO A 91 -20.48 15.70 10.82
C PRO A 91 -21.21 17.03 10.62
N HIS A 92 -20.76 17.83 9.64
CA HIS A 92 -21.33 19.15 9.35
C HIS A 92 -22.79 19.01 8.92
N PHE A 93 -23.08 18.15 7.95
CA PHE A 93 -24.47 17.99 7.52
C PHE A 93 -25.35 17.32 8.58
N LEU A 94 -24.81 16.39 9.37
CA LEU A 94 -25.57 15.74 10.45
C LEU A 94 -25.99 16.76 11.51
N VAL A 95 -25.11 17.70 11.87
CA VAL A 95 -25.40 18.75 12.86
C VAL A 95 -26.28 19.84 12.27
N ASP A 96 -25.94 20.37 11.08
CA ASP A 96 -26.60 21.56 10.53
C ASP A 96 -27.94 21.24 9.86
N GLN A 97 -28.04 20.13 9.12
CA GLN A 97 -29.24 19.78 8.34
C GLN A 97 -30.18 18.83 9.08
N PHE A 98 -29.62 17.86 9.83
CA PHE A 98 -30.41 16.85 10.54
C PHE A 98 -30.50 17.06 12.06
N LYS A 99 -29.89 18.14 12.59
CA LYS A 99 -29.95 18.52 14.01
C LYS A 99 -29.49 17.40 14.97
N CYS A 100 -28.58 16.53 14.52
CA CYS A 100 -27.94 15.54 15.38
C CYS A 100 -27.05 16.22 16.43
N SER A 101 -26.91 15.61 17.61
CA SER A 101 -25.98 16.16 18.61
C SER A 101 -24.55 16.08 18.10
N SER A 102 -23.77 17.15 18.34
CA SER A 102 -22.37 17.22 17.90
C SER A 102 -21.52 16.05 18.44
N SER A 103 -21.83 15.56 19.64
CA SER A 103 -21.19 14.37 20.22
C SER A 103 -21.45 13.11 19.41
N LYS A 104 -22.70 12.86 18.99
CA LYS A 104 -23.07 11.67 18.20
C LYS A 104 -22.52 11.74 16.79
N ALA A 105 -22.53 12.92 16.17
CA ALA A 105 -21.95 13.12 14.85
C ALA A 105 -20.42 12.86 14.83
N ARG A 106 -19.71 13.26 15.90
CA ARG A 106 -18.27 12.96 16.06
C ARG A 106 -18.01 11.49 16.31
N GLN A 107 -18.77 10.87 17.20
CA GLN A 107 -18.65 9.43 17.47
C GLN A 107 -18.91 8.60 16.21
N LEU A 108 -19.88 9.01 15.39
CA LEU A 108 -20.17 8.37 14.10
C LEU A 108 -18.99 8.45 13.14
N LEU A 109 -18.41 9.65 12.98
CA LEU A 109 -17.26 9.81 12.10
C LEU A 109 -16.07 8.98 12.59
N LEU A 110 -15.83 8.92 13.91
CA LEU A 110 -14.75 8.13 14.49
C LEU A 110 -14.90 6.65 14.16
N THR A 111 -16.07 6.06 14.45
CA THR A 111 -16.35 4.65 14.15
C THR A 111 -16.33 4.37 12.64
N LEU A 112 -16.86 5.29 11.81
CA LEU A 112 -16.81 5.14 10.36
C LEU A 112 -15.38 5.12 9.83
N THR A 113 -14.53 6.03 10.29
CA THR A 113 -13.11 6.11 9.90
C THR A 113 -12.35 4.85 10.31
N GLU A 114 -12.57 4.34 11.51
CA GLU A 114 -11.98 3.06 11.97
C GLU A 114 -12.33 1.91 11.02
N ARG A 115 -13.60 1.76 10.64
CA ARG A 115 -14.04 0.73 9.69
C ARG A 115 -13.50 0.94 8.27
N MET A 116 -13.36 2.18 7.85
CA MET A 116 -12.76 2.49 6.55
C MET A 116 -11.26 2.18 6.50
N ILE A 117 -10.54 2.27 7.62
CA ILE A 117 -9.13 1.84 7.70
C ILE A 117 -9.04 0.32 7.53
N GLU A 118 -9.93 -0.45 8.18
CA GLU A 118 -10.02 -1.90 8.00
C GLU A 118 -10.29 -2.27 6.54
N VAL A 119 -11.21 -1.55 5.88
CA VAL A 119 -11.49 -1.70 4.44
C VAL A 119 -10.26 -1.44 3.59
N GLU A 120 -9.54 -0.33 3.82
CA GLU A 120 -8.32 -0.02 3.06
C GLU A 120 -7.24 -1.09 3.24
N GLY A 121 -7.13 -1.69 4.43
CA GLY A 121 -6.27 -2.85 4.68
C GLY A 121 -6.63 -4.06 3.82
N LEU A 122 -7.90 -4.45 3.80
CA LEU A 122 -8.38 -5.58 2.97
C LEU A 122 -8.24 -5.30 1.46
N LEU A 123 -8.47 -4.05 1.02
CA LEU A 123 -8.27 -3.65 -0.37
C LEU A 123 -6.79 -3.69 -0.76
N GLN A 124 -5.88 -3.30 0.15
CA GLN A 124 -4.44 -3.40 -0.07
C GLN A 124 -4.02 -4.87 -0.26
N GLU A 125 -4.45 -5.76 0.63
CA GLU A 125 -4.15 -7.19 0.55
C GLU A 125 -4.64 -7.81 -0.78
N SER A 126 -5.89 -7.50 -1.16
CA SER A 126 -6.46 -7.92 -2.46
C SER A 126 -5.61 -7.43 -3.64
N GLN A 127 -5.21 -6.16 -3.61
CA GLN A 127 -4.47 -5.53 -4.69
C GLN A 127 -3.07 -6.12 -4.85
N ASP A 128 -2.36 -6.39 -3.75
CA ASP A 128 -1.02 -6.98 -3.78
C ASP A 128 -1.07 -8.41 -4.35
N VAL A 129 -2.07 -9.20 -3.95
CA VAL A 129 -2.30 -10.53 -4.52
C VAL A 129 -2.68 -10.43 -6.01
N HIS A 130 -3.50 -9.45 -6.39
CA HIS A 130 -3.89 -9.27 -7.78
C HIS A 130 -2.72 -8.86 -8.68
N ALA A 131 -1.82 -8.01 -8.20
CA ALA A 131 -0.62 -7.63 -8.94
C ALA A 131 0.28 -8.85 -9.22
N LEU A 132 0.44 -9.75 -8.24
CA LEU A 132 1.17 -11.01 -8.40
C LEU A 132 0.49 -11.95 -9.40
N ASP A 133 -0.83 -12.12 -9.29
CA ASP A 133 -1.63 -12.92 -10.24
C ASP A 133 -1.49 -12.40 -11.68
N ILE A 134 -1.52 -11.09 -11.89
CA ILE A 134 -1.29 -10.49 -13.21
C ILE A 134 0.10 -10.85 -13.74
N LEU A 135 1.15 -10.72 -12.91
CA LEU A 135 2.50 -11.10 -13.32
C LEU A 135 2.55 -12.57 -13.74
N GLU A 136 2.07 -13.48 -12.90
CA GLU A 136 2.13 -14.93 -13.17
C GLU A 136 1.40 -15.27 -14.48
N ARG A 137 0.23 -14.68 -14.72
CA ARG A 137 -0.52 -14.86 -15.97
C ARG A 137 0.19 -14.28 -17.17
N THR A 138 0.86 -13.13 -17.04
CA THR A 138 1.66 -12.57 -18.15
C THR A 138 2.83 -13.47 -18.52
N LEU A 139 3.56 -14.00 -17.55
CA LEU A 139 4.65 -14.96 -17.79
C LEU A 139 4.13 -16.27 -18.38
N ALA A 140 2.97 -16.76 -17.92
CA ALA A 140 2.33 -17.94 -18.49
C ALA A 140 1.95 -17.73 -19.97
N ARG A 141 1.38 -16.57 -20.31
CA ARG A 141 1.05 -16.21 -21.71
C ARG A 141 2.28 -16.12 -22.60
N GLU A 142 3.36 -15.53 -22.11
CA GLU A 142 4.63 -15.48 -22.83
C GLU A 142 5.17 -16.90 -23.08
N HIS A 143 5.13 -17.76 -22.06
CA HIS A 143 5.53 -19.17 -22.19
C HIS A 143 4.66 -19.92 -23.22
N MET A 144 3.34 -19.73 -23.19
CA MET A 144 2.41 -20.30 -24.17
C MET A 144 2.69 -19.79 -25.59
N ALA A 145 2.93 -18.49 -25.75
CA ALA A 145 3.31 -17.91 -27.05
C ALA A 145 4.62 -18.50 -27.58
N LYS A 146 5.64 -18.65 -26.71
CA LYS A 146 6.92 -19.28 -27.08
C LYS A 146 6.75 -20.73 -27.49
N MET A 147 5.88 -21.49 -26.81
CA MET A 147 5.55 -22.87 -27.18
C MET A 147 5.02 -22.94 -28.63
N ILE A 148 4.05 -22.10 -28.98
CA ILE A 148 3.48 -22.05 -30.33
C ILE A 148 4.52 -21.60 -31.37
N GLU A 149 5.37 -20.63 -31.01
CA GLU A 149 6.49 -20.21 -31.87
C GLU A 149 7.46 -21.37 -32.14
N CYS A 150 7.87 -22.12 -31.12
CA CYS A 150 8.74 -23.28 -31.28
C CYS A 150 8.12 -24.37 -32.17
N LEU A 151 6.82 -24.64 -32.02
CA LEU A 151 6.09 -25.58 -32.89
C LEU A 151 6.05 -25.09 -34.34
N LYS A 152 5.87 -23.79 -34.56
CA LYS A 152 5.90 -23.18 -35.89
C LYS A 152 7.29 -23.26 -36.52
N LEU A 153 8.36 -23.00 -35.77
CA LEU A 153 9.74 -23.06 -36.28
C LEU A 153 10.17 -24.48 -36.65
N GLN A 154 9.58 -25.50 -36.02
CA GLN A 154 9.88 -26.91 -36.30
C GLN A 154 9.75 -27.27 -37.79
N ILE A 155 8.79 -26.70 -38.53
CA ILE A 155 8.65 -27.03 -39.96
C ILE A 155 9.77 -26.42 -40.82
N GLN A 156 10.27 -25.25 -40.44
CA GLN A 156 11.38 -24.60 -41.15
C GLN A 156 12.67 -25.39 -40.94
N GLU A 157 12.87 -25.91 -39.72
CA GLU A 157 13.98 -26.81 -39.39
C GLU A 157 13.90 -28.13 -40.16
N GLU A 158 12.71 -28.74 -40.21
CA GLU A 158 12.45 -29.96 -40.99
C GLU A 158 12.79 -29.77 -42.47
N THR A 159 12.34 -28.64 -43.04
CA THR A 159 12.60 -28.26 -44.43
C THR A 159 14.10 -28.16 -44.69
N ARG A 160 14.83 -27.42 -43.85
CA ARG A 160 16.29 -27.26 -43.96
C ARG A 160 17.03 -28.59 -43.84
N CYS A 161 16.67 -29.42 -42.87
CA CYS A 161 17.33 -30.72 -42.64
C CYS A 161 17.14 -31.68 -43.81
N ARG A 162 15.93 -31.79 -44.35
CA ARG A 162 15.63 -32.66 -45.50
C ARG A 162 16.31 -32.19 -46.78
N LEU A 163 16.26 -30.89 -47.08
CA LEU A 163 16.93 -30.33 -48.25
C LEU A 163 18.46 -30.49 -48.17
N ALA A 164 19.06 -30.32 -46.98
CA ALA A 164 20.49 -30.56 -46.78
C ALA A 164 20.87 -32.03 -47.04
N ALA A 165 20.07 -32.98 -46.57
CA ALA A 165 20.30 -34.41 -46.82
C ALA A 165 20.15 -34.78 -48.31
N ILE A 166 19.14 -34.22 -49.00
CA ILE A 166 18.96 -34.38 -50.45
C ILE A 166 20.18 -33.82 -51.20
N SER A 167 20.62 -32.61 -50.84
CA SER A 167 21.78 -31.96 -51.45
C SER A 167 23.06 -32.78 -51.33
N GLN A 168 23.32 -33.34 -50.14
CA GLN A 168 24.47 -34.23 -49.92
C GLN A 168 24.39 -35.50 -50.79
N SER A 169 23.21 -36.13 -50.88
CA SER A 169 23.04 -37.33 -51.71
C SER A 169 23.22 -37.03 -53.20
N LEU A 170 22.66 -35.93 -53.70
CA LEU A 170 22.83 -35.51 -55.10
C LEU A 170 24.29 -35.12 -55.41
N GLU A 171 24.99 -34.50 -54.46
CA GLU A 171 26.43 -34.21 -54.59
C GLU A 171 27.25 -35.50 -54.77
N LEU A 172 26.99 -36.53 -53.96
CA LEU A 172 27.68 -37.82 -54.07
C LEU A 172 27.46 -38.44 -55.46
N LEU A 173 26.23 -38.40 -55.99
CA LEU A 173 25.93 -38.88 -57.34
C LEU A 173 26.64 -38.07 -58.44
N THR A 174 26.85 -36.77 -58.23
CA THR A 174 27.63 -35.94 -59.15
C THR A 174 29.12 -36.28 -59.08
N VAL A 175 29.67 -36.51 -57.89
CA VAL A 175 31.07 -36.93 -57.70
C VAL A 175 31.33 -38.31 -58.30
N GLU A 176 30.37 -39.24 -58.18
CA GLU A 176 30.40 -40.57 -58.82
C GLU A 176 30.23 -40.53 -60.35
N GLY A 177 29.96 -39.35 -60.93
CA GLY A 177 29.75 -39.17 -62.37
C GLY A 177 28.42 -39.71 -62.90
N LYS A 178 27.49 -40.08 -62.00
CA LYS A 178 26.16 -40.60 -62.36
C LYS A 178 25.14 -39.51 -62.67
N LEU A 179 25.40 -38.28 -62.23
CA LEU A 179 24.56 -37.11 -62.45
C LEU A 179 25.42 -35.93 -62.92
N SER A 180 24.97 -35.15 -63.91
CA SER A 180 25.69 -33.94 -64.31
C SER A 180 25.46 -32.78 -63.32
N GLY A 181 26.42 -31.84 -63.24
CA GLY A 181 26.27 -30.66 -62.37
C GLY A 181 25.02 -29.81 -62.70
N GLN A 182 24.67 -29.68 -63.98
CA GLN A 182 23.47 -28.96 -64.41
C GLN A 182 22.19 -29.69 -63.98
N GLN A 183 22.16 -31.03 -64.09
CA GLN A 183 21.03 -31.84 -63.63
C GLN A 183 20.85 -31.77 -62.11
N LYS A 184 21.96 -31.77 -61.36
CA LYS A 184 21.96 -31.57 -59.90
C LYS A 184 21.31 -30.25 -59.51
N GLU A 185 21.77 -29.15 -60.10
CA GLU A 185 21.26 -27.80 -59.80
C GLU A 185 19.77 -27.68 -60.14
N GLU A 186 19.32 -28.25 -61.26
CA GLU A 186 17.92 -28.23 -61.65
C GLU A 186 17.05 -29.03 -60.66
N LEU A 187 17.49 -30.23 -60.27
CA LEU A 187 16.78 -31.05 -59.28
C LEU A 187 16.73 -30.35 -57.92
N LEU A 188 17.83 -29.77 -57.46
CA LEU A 188 17.87 -29.04 -56.19
C LEU A 188 16.96 -27.82 -56.22
N THR A 189 16.98 -27.02 -57.28
CA THR A 189 16.14 -25.84 -57.40
C THR A 189 14.66 -26.21 -57.36
N ARG A 190 14.27 -27.29 -58.05
CA ARG A 190 12.89 -27.82 -58.00
C ARG A 190 12.50 -28.29 -56.60
N GLN A 191 13.37 -29.02 -55.90
CA GLN A 191 13.10 -29.49 -54.55
C GLN A 191 13.05 -28.34 -53.53
N HIS A 192 14.00 -27.41 -53.59
CA HIS A 192 13.99 -26.20 -52.76
C HIS A 192 12.66 -25.44 -52.92
N LYS A 193 12.22 -25.22 -54.16
CA LYS A 193 10.95 -24.57 -54.44
C LYS A 193 9.78 -25.32 -53.82
N ALA A 194 9.65 -26.62 -54.11
CA ALA A 194 8.52 -27.42 -53.63
C ALA A 194 8.46 -27.51 -52.09
N PHE A 195 9.60 -27.70 -51.43
CA PHE A 195 9.67 -27.77 -49.97
C PHE A 195 9.33 -26.43 -49.29
N TRP A 196 9.86 -25.31 -49.80
CA TRP A 196 9.58 -24.00 -49.20
C TRP A 196 8.16 -23.51 -49.50
N GLU A 197 7.60 -23.81 -50.68
CA GLU A 197 6.19 -23.53 -51.00
C GLU A 197 5.24 -24.22 -50.02
N GLU A 198 5.54 -25.47 -49.67
CA GLU A 198 4.78 -26.26 -48.71
C GLU A 198 4.97 -25.75 -47.26
N ALA A 199 6.20 -25.38 -46.86
CA ALA A 199 6.46 -24.78 -45.53
C ALA A 199 5.77 -23.40 -45.38
N GLU A 200 5.69 -22.63 -46.45
CA GLU A 200 4.90 -21.41 -46.51
C GLU A 200 3.40 -21.70 -46.44
N HIS A 201 2.92 -22.75 -47.12
CA HIS A 201 1.53 -23.18 -47.04
C HIS A 201 1.14 -23.50 -45.59
N PHE A 202 1.95 -24.31 -44.88
CA PHE A 202 1.79 -24.56 -43.45
C PHE A 202 1.66 -23.24 -42.66
N SER A 203 2.57 -22.29 -42.89
CA SER A 203 2.61 -21.03 -42.14
C SER A 203 1.37 -20.17 -42.41
N ARG A 204 0.90 -20.12 -43.66
CA ARG A 204 -0.32 -19.40 -44.05
C ARG A 204 -1.57 -20.04 -43.46
N GLU A 205 -1.68 -21.36 -43.52
CA GLU A 205 -2.84 -22.09 -42.99
C GLU A 205 -2.91 -21.98 -41.46
N LEU A 206 -1.78 -22.12 -40.77
CA LEU A 206 -1.69 -21.97 -39.31
C LEU A 206 -2.15 -20.58 -38.88
N VAL A 207 -1.68 -19.52 -39.54
CA VAL A 207 -2.09 -18.15 -39.22
C VAL A 207 -3.58 -17.95 -39.48
N GLN A 208 -4.11 -18.47 -40.58
CA GLN A 208 -5.51 -18.30 -40.92
C GLN A 208 -6.43 -19.04 -39.93
N ARG A 209 -6.27 -20.36 -39.79
CA ARG A 209 -7.07 -21.19 -38.88
C ARG A 209 -6.85 -20.81 -37.42
N GLY A 210 -5.62 -20.43 -37.07
CA GLY A 210 -5.28 -19.95 -35.73
C GLY A 210 -5.99 -18.64 -35.38
N LYS A 211 -6.07 -17.67 -36.31
CA LYS A 211 -6.86 -16.45 -36.09
C LYS A 211 -8.35 -16.74 -35.88
N ASP A 212 -8.89 -17.72 -36.59
CA ASP A 212 -10.29 -18.11 -36.44
C ASP A 212 -10.55 -18.75 -35.07
N LEU A 213 -9.63 -19.60 -34.58
CA LEU A 213 -9.66 -20.17 -33.22
C LEU A 213 -9.62 -19.08 -32.14
N VAL A 214 -8.66 -18.14 -32.24
CA VAL A 214 -8.54 -17.03 -31.27
C VAL A 214 -9.79 -16.15 -31.28
N ARG A 215 -10.33 -15.83 -32.46
CA ARG A 215 -11.58 -15.05 -32.56
C ARG A 215 -12.76 -15.76 -31.91
N ALA A 216 -12.88 -17.08 -32.10
CA ALA A 216 -13.93 -17.87 -31.45
C ALA A 216 -13.77 -17.90 -29.93
N SER A 217 -12.54 -18.06 -29.43
CA SER A 217 -12.27 -18.02 -27.99
C SER A 217 -12.57 -16.66 -27.37
N LEU A 218 -12.16 -15.56 -28.02
CA LEU A 218 -12.45 -14.21 -27.53
C LEU A 218 -13.96 -13.94 -27.45
N ALA A 219 -14.73 -14.41 -28.43
CA ALA A 219 -16.19 -14.30 -28.40
C ALA A 219 -16.81 -15.12 -27.25
N HIS A 220 -16.34 -16.36 -27.06
CA HIS A 220 -16.77 -17.21 -25.94
C HIS A 220 -16.41 -16.60 -24.58
N GLN A 221 -15.19 -16.07 -24.44
CA GLN A 221 -14.73 -15.37 -23.24
C GLN A 221 -15.59 -14.13 -22.96
N ALA A 222 -15.92 -13.32 -23.96
CA ALA A 222 -16.81 -12.17 -23.81
C ALA A 222 -18.22 -12.59 -23.33
N GLU A 223 -18.75 -13.69 -23.83
CA GLU A 223 -20.03 -14.23 -23.36
C GLU A 223 -19.94 -14.76 -21.93
N ALA A 224 -18.90 -15.53 -21.60
CA ALA A 224 -18.68 -16.09 -20.26
C ALA A 224 -18.47 -14.98 -19.21
N THR A 225 -17.65 -13.98 -19.53
CA THR A 225 -17.40 -12.82 -18.65
C THR A 225 -18.65 -12.00 -18.42
N SER A 226 -19.49 -11.77 -19.44
CA SER A 226 -20.78 -11.07 -19.25
C SER A 226 -21.76 -11.86 -18.36
N ARG A 227 -21.81 -13.20 -18.50
CA ARG A 227 -22.62 -14.07 -17.62
C ARG A 227 -22.11 -14.05 -16.19
N LEU A 228 -20.79 -14.13 -15.98
CA LEU A 228 -20.18 -14.02 -14.66
C LEU A 228 -20.41 -12.64 -14.03
N ALA A 229 -20.29 -11.55 -14.79
CA ALA A 229 -20.56 -10.21 -14.31
C ALA A 229 -22.00 -10.09 -13.74
N LEU A 230 -22.99 -10.61 -14.48
CA LEU A 230 -24.38 -10.65 -14.03
C LEU A 230 -24.58 -11.54 -12.79
N ALA A 231 -23.89 -12.67 -12.71
CA ALA A 231 -23.96 -13.57 -11.55
C ALA A 231 -23.36 -12.91 -10.30
N HIS A 232 -22.16 -12.33 -10.42
CA HIS A 232 -21.47 -11.64 -9.33
C HIS A 232 -22.24 -10.40 -8.85
N ASP A 233 -22.87 -9.66 -9.76
CA ASP A 233 -23.72 -8.53 -9.42
C ASP A 233 -24.99 -8.98 -8.65
N LYS A 234 -25.62 -10.09 -9.07
CA LYS A 234 -26.72 -10.70 -8.32
C LYS A 234 -26.29 -11.19 -6.94
N GLU A 235 -25.15 -11.87 -6.83
CA GLU A 235 -24.61 -12.35 -5.55
C GLU A 235 -24.25 -11.18 -4.61
N ARG A 236 -23.63 -10.11 -5.13
CA ARG A 236 -23.38 -8.89 -4.37
C ARG A 236 -24.68 -8.28 -3.84
N ARG A 237 -25.71 -8.18 -4.70
CA ARG A 237 -27.02 -7.64 -4.29
C ARG A 237 -27.71 -8.53 -3.26
N SER A 238 -27.70 -9.85 -3.44
CA SER A 238 -28.31 -10.78 -2.47
C SER A 238 -27.59 -10.73 -1.13
N PHE A 239 -26.26 -10.75 -1.13
CA PHE A 239 -25.45 -10.62 0.09
C PHE A 239 -25.75 -9.31 0.82
N LEU A 240 -25.80 -8.18 0.11
CA LEU A 240 -26.12 -6.88 0.72
C LEU A 240 -27.57 -6.79 1.21
N ALA A 241 -28.51 -7.52 0.60
CA ALA A 241 -29.91 -7.58 1.03
C ALA A 241 -30.11 -8.49 2.26
N GLU A 242 -29.33 -9.56 2.38
CA GLU A 242 -29.34 -10.50 3.50
C GLU A 242 -28.56 -9.98 4.71
N ALA A 243 -27.63 -9.05 4.50
CA ALA A 243 -26.84 -8.43 5.55
C ALA A 243 -27.73 -7.73 6.60
N GLN A 244 -27.78 -8.30 7.80
CA GLN A 244 -28.53 -7.70 8.90
C GLN A 244 -27.84 -6.42 9.38
N PRO A 245 -28.53 -5.27 9.44
CA PRO A 245 -27.92 -4.00 9.82
C PRO A 245 -27.43 -3.91 11.28
N ALA A 246 -27.76 -4.89 12.12
CA ALA A 246 -27.32 -5.01 13.51
C ALA A 246 -26.25 -6.11 13.72
N ALA A 247 -25.73 -6.69 12.63
CA ALA A 247 -24.67 -7.69 12.68
C ALA A 247 -23.30 -7.06 12.99
N ASP A 248 -22.36 -7.87 13.45
CA ASP A 248 -20.97 -7.46 13.67
C ASP A 248 -20.35 -6.88 12.39
N ALA A 249 -19.97 -5.60 12.43
CA ALA A 249 -19.42 -4.89 11.28
C ALA A 249 -18.08 -5.49 10.80
N GLU A 250 -17.27 -6.02 11.72
CA GLU A 250 -16.00 -6.66 11.37
C GLU A 250 -16.24 -8.00 10.66
N GLY A 251 -17.16 -8.82 11.18
CA GLY A 251 -17.63 -10.04 10.52
C GLY A 251 -18.21 -9.77 9.14
N PHE A 252 -19.08 -8.77 8.99
CA PHE A 252 -19.63 -8.36 7.69
C PHE A 252 -18.54 -7.98 6.68
N LEU A 253 -17.54 -7.20 7.10
CA LEU A 253 -16.44 -6.78 6.22
C LEU A 253 -15.63 -7.97 5.71
N LYS A 254 -15.32 -8.93 6.59
CA LYS A 254 -14.60 -10.15 6.23
C LYS A 254 -15.41 -11.01 5.26
N GLU A 255 -16.67 -11.28 5.57
CA GLU A 255 -17.54 -12.07 4.70
C GLU A 255 -17.76 -11.40 3.32
N PHE A 256 -17.95 -10.08 3.29
CA PHE A 256 -18.09 -9.35 2.03
C PHE A 256 -16.78 -9.37 1.21
N HIS A 257 -15.64 -9.20 1.87
CA HIS A 257 -14.33 -9.30 1.23
C HIS A 257 -14.09 -10.71 0.66
N GLU A 258 -14.44 -11.77 1.39
CA GLU A 258 -14.38 -13.15 0.88
C GLU A 258 -15.24 -13.36 -0.36
N VAL A 259 -16.43 -12.75 -0.43
CA VAL A 259 -17.27 -12.76 -1.65
C VAL A 259 -16.53 -12.09 -2.81
N LEU A 260 -15.91 -10.93 -2.58
CA LEU A 260 -15.14 -10.22 -3.62
C LEU A 260 -13.92 -11.01 -4.07
N GLU A 261 -13.19 -11.65 -3.16
CA GLU A 261 -12.05 -12.51 -3.50
C GLU A 261 -12.49 -13.75 -4.28
N ARG A 262 -13.60 -14.39 -3.91
CA ARG A 262 -14.16 -15.50 -4.70
C ARG A 262 -14.52 -15.06 -6.11
N HIS A 263 -15.14 -13.90 -6.26
CA HIS A 263 -15.43 -13.33 -7.58
C HIS A 263 -14.14 -13.13 -8.38
N ARG A 264 -13.12 -12.51 -7.78
CA ARG A 264 -11.82 -12.26 -8.42
C ARG A 264 -11.15 -13.56 -8.86
N LEU A 265 -11.11 -14.57 -7.99
CA LEU A 265 -10.54 -15.88 -8.30
C LEU A 265 -11.30 -16.57 -9.45
N THR A 266 -12.63 -16.51 -9.43
CA THR A 266 -13.47 -17.08 -10.51
C THR A 266 -13.21 -16.38 -11.85
N TRP A 267 -13.02 -15.05 -11.83
CA TRP A 267 -12.60 -14.29 -13.01
C TRP A 267 -11.22 -14.72 -13.51
N SER A 268 -10.22 -14.79 -12.63
CA SER A 268 -8.85 -15.19 -13.00
C SER A 268 -8.82 -16.61 -13.58
N GLN A 269 -9.51 -17.55 -12.95
CA GLN A 269 -9.64 -18.94 -13.41
C GLN A 269 -10.29 -19.03 -14.79
N LEU A 270 -11.35 -18.27 -15.05
CA LEU A 270 -11.97 -18.25 -16.39
C LEU A 270 -10.97 -17.78 -17.44
N GLU A 271 -10.25 -16.69 -17.18
CA GLU A 271 -9.26 -16.15 -18.13
C GLU A 271 -8.12 -17.15 -18.39
N GLU A 272 -7.58 -17.77 -17.34
CA GLU A 272 -6.52 -18.77 -17.45
C GLU A 272 -6.98 -20.04 -18.19
N GLU A 273 -8.17 -20.54 -17.87
CA GLU A 273 -8.75 -21.70 -18.56
C GLU A 273 -8.95 -21.45 -20.06
N GLU A 274 -9.46 -20.28 -20.45
CA GLU A 274 -9.65 -19.96 -21.87
C GLU A 274 -8.31 -19.75 -22.60
N ASP A 275 -7.32 -19.13 -21.96
CA ASP A 275 -5.96 -18.99 -22.50
C ASP A 275 -5.31 -20.37 -22.71
N MET A 276 -5.45 -21.29 -21.75
CA MET A 276 -4.97 -22.67 -21.87
C MET A 276 -5.70 -23.44 -22.96
N LYS A 277 -7.04 -23.44 -22.98
CA LYS A 277 -7.84 -24.13 -24.01
C LYS A 277 -7.48 -23.65 -25.41
N THR A 278 -7.30 -22.35 -25.60
CA THR A 278 -6.89 -21.77 -26.88
C THR A 278 -5.51 -22.23 -27.29
N THR A 279 -4.57 -22.26 -26.35
CA THR A 279 -3.19 -22.70 -26.59
C THR A 279 -3.14 -24.19 -26.92
N GLU A 280 -3.90 -25.03 -26.23
CA GLU A 280 -4.03 -26.46 -26.52
C GLU A 280 -4.62 -26.70 -27.91
N ALA A 281 -5.70 -25.99 -28.26
CA ALA A 281 -6.30 -26.06 -29.60
C ALA A 281 -5.31 -25.61 -30.69
N MET A 282 -4.52 -24.57 -30.43
CA MET A 282 -3.47 -24.11 -31.34
C MET A 282 -2.35 -25.16 -31.47
N ALA A 283 -1.95 -25.81 -30.38
CA ALA A 283 -0.94 -26.87 -30.41
C ALA A 283 -1.43 -28.09 -31.20
N VAL A 284 -2.70 -28.51 -31.04
CA VAL A 284 -3.33 -29.56 -31.84
C VAL A 284 -3.33 -29.19 -33.32
N LEU A 285 -3.75 -27.96 -33.66
CA LEU A 285 -3.70 -27.45 -35.03
C LEU A 285 -2.29 -27.50 -35.61
N CYS A 286 -1.28 -27.02 -34.86
CA CYS A 286 0.13 -27.10 -35.26
C CYS A 286 0.55 -28.54 -35.53
N GLN A 287 0.17 -29.49 -34.67
CA GLN A 287 0.49 -30.90 -34.85
C GLN A 287 -0.19 -31.49 -36.09
N GLU A 288 -1.49 -31.26 -36.31
CA GLU A 288 -2.22 -31.73 -37.48
C GLU A 288 -1.55 -31.24 -38.78
N LEU A 289 -1.29 -29.94 -38.87
CA LEU A 289 -0.63 -29.33 -40.02
C LEU A 289 0.78 -29.88 -40.20
N TYR A 290 1.54 -30.06 -39.11
CA TYR A 290 2.89 -30.61 -39.16
C TYR A 290 2.90 -32.03 -39.72
N HIS A 291 2.01 -32.92 -39.27
CA HIS A 291 1.93 -34.29 -39.79
C HIS A 291 1.54 -34.30 -41.27
N SER A 292 0.59 -33.44 -41.68
CA SER A 292 0.21 -33.28 -43.08
C SER A 292 1.41 -32.87 -43.94
N THR A 293 2.14 -31.83 -43.52
CA THR A 293 3.30 -31.31 -44.24
C THR A 293 4.49 -32.27 -44.26
N VAL A 294 4.79 -32.96 -43.16
CA VAL A 294 5.82 -34.00 -43.17
C VAL A 294 5.45 -35.14 -44.12
N GLY A 295 4.16 -35.46 -44.21
CA GLY A 295 3.63 -36.41 -45.19
C GLY A 295 3.83 -35.95 -46.64
N THR A 296 3.66 -34.66 -46.96
CA THR A 296 3.93 -34.13 -48.30
C THR A 296 5.42 -34.08 -48.60
N PHE A 297 6.26 -33.68 -47.64
CA PHE A 297 7.72 -33.78 -47.76
C PHE A 297 8.18 -35.21 -48.09
N GLN A 298 7.59 -36.21 -47.44
CA GLN A 298 7.92 -37.60 -47.70
C GLN A 298 7.57 -38.00 -49.14
N LYS A 299 6.40 -37.59 -49.65
CA LYS A 299 6.01 -37.81 -51.05
C LYS A 299 6.98 -37.14 -52.03
N LEU A 300 7.46 -35.93 -51.73
CA LEU A 300 8.43 -35.23 -52.57
C LEU A 300 9.76 -35.99 -52.65
N VAL A 301 10.24 -36.53 -51.52
CA VAL A 301 11.43 -37.40 -51.47
C VAL A 301 11.20 -38.67 -52.30
N ASP A 302 10.06 -39.34 -52.12
CA ASP A 302 9.75 -40.58 -52.86
C ASP A 302 9.70 -40.33 -54.38
N VAL A 303 9.07 -39.23 -54.83
CA VAL A 303 9.03 -38.84 -56.25
C VAL A 303 10.42 -38.52 -56.80
N LEU A 304 11.26 -37.83 -56.02
CA LEU A 304 12.63 -37.52 -56.44
C LEU A 304 13.45 -38.79 -56.66
N PHE A 305 13.50 -39.68 -55.67
CA PHE A 305 14.40 -40.83 -55.70
C PHE A 305 13.86 -41.99 -56.53
N LEU A 306 12.57 -42.32 -56.42
CA LEU A 306 12.02 -43.52 -57.06
C LEU A 306 11.56 -43.27 -58.50
N GLN A 307 11.20 -42.03 -58.86
CA GLN A 307 10.68 -41.70 -60.20
C GLN A 307 11.65 -40.83 -61.02
N THR A 308 12.14 -39.74 -60.44
CA THR A 308 12.91 -38.73 -61.20
C THR A 308 14.36 -39.18 -61.40
N LEU A 309 15.04 -39.57 -60.31
CA LEU A 309 16.44 -39.98 -60.35
C LEU A 309 16.63 -41.30 -61.09
N SER A 310 15.76 -42.29 -60.88
CA SER A 310 15.79 -43.56 -61.62
C SER A 310 15.74 -43.34 -63.14
N GLY A 311 14.91 -42.39 -63.60
CA GLY A 311 14.81 -42.03 -65.02
C GLY A 311 15.99 -41.23 -65.58
N VAL A 312 16.69 -40.44 -64.75
CA VAL A 312 17.76 -39.52 -65.20
C VAL A 312 19.16 -40.15 -65.11
N THR A 313 19.39 -41.05 -64.15
CA THR A 313 20.72 -41.59 -63.83
C THR A 313 20.93 -43.04 -64.27
N GLY A 314 19.87 -43.75 -64.68
CA GLY A 314 19.94 -45.18 -65.04
C GLY A 314 20.24 -46.11 -63.86
N LEU A 315 20.16 -45.62 -62.62
CA LEU A 315 20.29 -46.41 -61.40
C LEU A 315 19.23 -47.51 -61.31
N SER A 316 19.60 -48.64 -60.72
CA SER A 316 18.64 -49.70 -60.43
C SER A 316 17.66 -49.26 -59.34
N GLN A 317 16.47 -49.87 -59.35
CA GLN A 317 15.45 -49.56 -58.35
C GLN A 317 15.95 -49.78 -56.91
N ALA A 318 16.75 -50.82 -56.67
CA ALA A 318 17.34 -51.12 -55.37
C ALA A 318 18.33 -50.03 -54.91
N GLU A 319 19.12 -49.47 -55.82
CA GLU A 319 20.06 -48.37 -55.50
C GLU A 319 19.30 -47.07 -55.20
N CYS A 320 18.23 -46.77 -55.93
CA CYS A 320 17.36 -45.63 -55.64
C CYS A 320 16.65 -45.76 -54.28
N GLU A 321 16.18 -46.96 -53.93
CA GLU A 321 15.58 -47.26 -52.62
C GLU A 321 16.59 -47.10 -51.48
N TYR A 322 17.82 -47.56 -51.67
CA TYR A 322 18.91 -47.39 -50.72
C TYR A 322 19.24 -45.91 -50.49
N LEU A 323 19.44 -45.12 -51.56
CA LEU A 323 19.74 -43.68 -51.45
C LEU A 323 18.63 -42.91 -50.76
N ARG A 324 17.37 -43.25 -51.06
CA ARG A 324 16.20 -42.67 -50.39
C ARG A 324 16.22 -42.94 -48.88
N GLN A 325 16.54 -44.16 -48.48
CA GLN A 325 16.65 -44.52 -47.06
C GLN A 325 17.83 -43.80 -46.39
N GLU A 326 18.98 -43.72 -47.05
CA GLU A 326 20.14 -42.98 -46.55
C GLU A 326 19.83 -41.48 -46.34
N VAL A 327 19.11 -40.86 -47.27
CA VAL A 327 18.66 -39.47 -47.15
C VAL A 327 17.71 -39.29 -45.97
N GLN A 328 16.79 -40.22 -45.75
CA GLN A 328 15.90 -40.21 -44.59
C GLN A 328 16.67 -40.34 -43.27
N GLU A 329 17.62 -41.27 -43.20
CA GLU A 329 18.47 -41.45 -42.02
C GLU A 329 19.33 -40.22 -41.75
N ASN A 330 19.90 -39.62 -42.79
CA ASN A 330 20.69 -38.38 -42.68
C ASN A 330 19.81 -37.20 -42.23
N ALA A 331 18.61 -37.05 -42.79
CA ALA A 331 17.65 -36.04 -42.35
C ALA A 331 17.26 -36.25 -40.88
N ALA A 332 17.00 -37.48 -40.45
CA ALA A 332 16.70 -37.81 -39.05
C ALA A 332 17.87 -37.48 -38.10
N ARG A 333 19.12 -37.74 -38.51
CA ARG A 333 20.31 -37.35 -37.73
C ARG A 333 20.45 -35.83 -37.59
N GLN A 334 20.18 -35.07 -38.66
CA GLN A 334 20.23 -33.60 -38.63
C GLN A 334 19.09 -33.02 -37.79
N LEU A 335 17.88 -33.57 -37.91
CA LEU A 335 16.74 -33.24 -37.04
C LEU A 335 17.05 -33.49 -35.56
N GLY A 336 17.72 -34.59 -35.24
CA GLY A 336 18.19 -34.87 -33.88
C GLY A 336 19.21 -33.84 -33.36
N LYS A 337 19.99 -33.18 -34.23
CA LYS A 337 20.84 -32.03 -33.84
C LYS A 337 19.99 -30.78 -33.62
N SER A 338 19.04 -30.51 -34.51
CA SER A 338 18.11 -29.38 -34.40
C SER A 338 17.28 -29.44 -33.12
N ASP A 339 16.77 -30.62 -32.74
CA ASP A 339 16.04 -30.83 -31.49
C ASP A 339 16.88 -30.54 -30.24
N ARG A 340 18.18 -30.88 -30.27
CA ARG A 340 19.10 -30.50 -29.18
C ARG A 340 19.27 -28.99 -29.07
N PHE A 341 19.40 -28.31 -30.21
CA PHE A 341 19.48 -26.85 -30.24
C PHE A 341 18.18 -26.20 -29.75
N ARG A 342 17.01 -26.69 -30.19
CA ARG A 342 15.71 -26.20 -29.71
C ARG A 342 15.55 -26.37 -28.20
N LYS A 343 15.97 -27.50 -27.65
CA LYS A 343 16.04 -27.71 -26.18
C LYS A 343 16.96 -26.71 -25.49
N GLN A 344 18.05 -26.29 -26.14
CA GLN A 344 18.93 -25.26 -25.61
C GLN A 344 18.31 -23.86 -25.69
N GLN A 345 17.67 -23.50 -26.81
CA GLN A 345 16.90 -22.24 -26.91
C GLN A 345 15.80 -22.18 -25.84
N TRP A 346 15.11 -23.30 -25.61
CA TRP A 346 14.09 -23.39 -24.58
C TRP A 346 14.66 -23.13 -23.17
N ARG A 347 15.82 -23.69 -22.85
CA ARG A 347 16.51 -23.41 -21.57
C ARG A 347 16.90 -21.93 -21.44
N LEU A 348 17.46 -21.35 -22.51
CA LEU A 348 17.82 -19.93 -22.51
C LEU A 348 16.59 -19.04 -22.27
N PHE A 349 15.45 -19.38 -22.87
CA PHE A 349 14.19 -18.69 -22.63
C PHE A 349 13.72 -18.84 -21.18
N GLN A 350 13.77 -20.05 -20.61
CA GLN A 350 13.42 -20.27 -19.20
C GLN A 350 14.32 -19.48 -18.24
N ASP A 351 15.62 -19.42 -18.52
CA ASP A 351 16.58 -18.64 -17.72
C ASP A 351 16.26 -17.14 -17.77
N VAL A 352 15.85 -16.62 -18.94
CA VAL A 352 15.42 -15.22 -19.10
C VAL A 352 14.12 -14.97 -18.33
N GLN A 353 13.11 -15.83 -18.45
CA GLN A 353 11.85 -15.67 -17.70
C GLN A 353 12.07 -15.66 -16.19
N GLU A 354 12.95 -16.53 -15.67
CA GLU A 354 13.27 -16.56 -14.23
C GLU A 354 14.00 -15.27 -13.79
N GLN A 355 14.91 -14.74 -14.61
CA GLN A 355 15.53 -13.44 -14.36
C GLN A 355 14.49 -12.31 -14.35
N GLU A 356 13.53 -12.31 -15.27
CA GLU A 356 12.46 -11.31 -15.30
C GLU A 356 11.56 -11.38 -14.06
N LYS A 357 11.21 -12.60 -13.64
CA LYS A 357 10.47 -12.83 -12.40
C LYS A 357 11.23 -12.27 -11.19
N GLN A 358 12.53 -12.54 -11.08
CA GLN A 358 13.36 -12.00 -9.99
C GLN A 358 13.41 -10.48 -10.00
N LEU A 359 13.62 -9.85 -11.16
CA LEU A 359 13.63 -8.39 -11.28
C LEU A 359 12.29 -7.76 -10.87
N TRP A 360 11.18 -8.40 -11.20
CA TRP A 360 9.86 -7.90 -10.79
C TRP A 360 9.67 -8.01 -9.26
N MET A 361 10.11 -9.11 -8.65
CA MET A 361 10.10 -9.28 -7.20
C MET A 361 11.00 -8.24 -6.49
N GLU A 362 12.15 -7.90 -7.08
CA GLU A 362 13.03 -6.84 -6.56
C GLU A 362 12.35 -5.46 -6.59
N GLU A 363 11.72 -5.08 -7.71
CA GLU A 363 11.01 -3.80 -7.81
C GLU A 363 9.79 -3.74 -6.88
N GLN A 364 9.06 -4.85 -6.70
CA GLN A 364 7.97 -4.93 -5.72
C GLN A 364 8.49 -4.78 -4.28
N ALA A 365 9.62 -5.41 -3.95
CA ALA A 365 10.26 -5.27 -2.64
C ALA A 365 10.71 -3.82 -2.38
N LEU A 366 11.30 -3.17 -3.38
CA LEU A 366 11.68 -1.75 -3.30
C LEU A 366 10.48 -0.83 -3.13
N SER A 367 9.38 -1.09 -3.84
CA SER A 367 8.12 -0.37 -3.67
C SER A 367 7.58 -0.50 -2.24
N THR A 368 7.63 -1.72 -1.69
CA THR A 368 7.22 -1.99 -0.31
C THR A 368 8.08 -1.20 0.68
N VAL A 369 9.41 -1.18 0.49
CA VAL A 369 10.32 -0.39 1.34
C VAL A 369 10.01 1.11 1.27
N LEU A 370 9.74 1.63 0.08
CA LEU A 370 9.34 3.04 -0.09
C LEU A 370 8.04 3.34 0.68
N GLN A 371 7.03 2.48 0.56
CA GLN A 371 5.76 2.62 1.26
C GLN A 371 5.94 2.57 2.78
N THR A 372 6.75 1.65 3.29
CA THR A 372 7.05 1.59 4.74
C THR A 372 7.75 2.84 5.23
N HIS A 373 8.71 3.38 4.48
CA HIS A 373 9.41 4.61 4.83
C HIS A 373 8.45 5.80 4.85
N LEU A 374 7.60 5.94 3.84
CA LEU A 374 6.59 7.01 3.80
C LEU A 374 5.61 6.91 4.96
N ARG A 375 5.18 5.69 5.32
CA ARG A 375 4.33 5.45 6.49
C ARG A 375 5.00 5.93 7.77
N GLU A 376 6.22 5.45 8.04
CA GLU A 376 6.98 5.80 9.25
C GLU A 376 7.27 7.30 9.36
N ASP A 377 7.62 7.95 8.24
CA ASP A 377 7.85 9.40 8.17
C ASP A 377 6.59 10.19 8.54
N HIS A 378 5.45 9.87 7.92
CA HIS A 378 4.19 10.57 8.15
C HIS A 378 3.67 10.33 9.57
N GLU A 379 3.76 9.10 10.08
CA GLU A 379 3.44 8.78 11.48
C GLU A 379 4.32 9.57 12.45
N SER A 380 5.62 9.66 12.21
CA SER A 380 6.56 10.44 13.05
C SER A 380 6.22 11.93 13.04
N ILE A 381 5.90 12.50 11.87
CA ILE A 381 5.50 13.90 11.71
C ILE A 381 4.23 14.21 12.49
N ILE A 382 3.16 13.42 12.32
CA ILE A 382 1.87 13.72 12.96
C ILE A 382 1.95 13.57 14.49
N HIS A 383 2.61 12.53 14.99
CA HIS A 383 2.85 12.37 16.42
C HIS A 383 3.72 13.52 16.95
N GLY A 384 4.74 13.95 16.20
CA GLY A 384 5.58 15.09 16.54
C GLY A 384 4.83 16.42 16.64
N VAL A 385 3.88 16.66 15.73
CA VAL A 385 3.01 17.86 15.73
C VAL A 385 2.05 17.81 16.91
N LEU A 386 1.33 16.71 17.10
CA LEU A 386 0.34 16.57 18.17
C LEU A 386 0.97 16.65 19.56
N ASN A 387 2.16 16.07 19.77
CA ASN A 387 2.89 16.16 21.05
C ASN A 387 3.33 17.58 21.41
N ARG A 388 3.50 18.48 20.42
CA ARG A 388 3.88 19.87 20.66
C ARG A 388 2.68 20.78 20.92
N LEU A 389 1.50 20.40 20.44
CA LEU A 389 0.27 21.15 20.63
C LEU A 389 -0.32 20.83 22.01
N THR A 390 -0.23 21.77 22.94
CA THR A 390 -0.87 21.65 24.26
C THR A 390 -2.33 22.06 24.22
N GLY A 391 -3.19 21.36 24.97
CA GLY A 391 -4.61 21.71 25.12
C GLY A 391 -5.58 20.89 24.28
N LEU A 392 -5.12 20.11 23.29
CA LEU A 392 -6.01 19.17 22.59
C LEU A 392 -6.51 18.09 23.55
N SER A 393 -7.80 17.76 23.45
CA SER A 393 -8.37 16.63 24.17
C SER A 393 -7.88 15.30 23.57
N GLU A 394 -7.83 14.23 24.37
CA GLU A 394 -7.45 12.90 23.88
C GLU A 394 -8.34 12.45 22.71
N GLU A 395 -9.64 12.75 22.77
CA GLU A 395 -10.60 12.47 21.70
C GLU A 395 -10.25 13.22 20.40
N SER A 396 -9.95 14.52 20.47
CA SER A 396 -9.53 15.29 19.30
C SER A 396 -8.20 14.82 18.71
N THR A 397 -7.26 14.41 19.55
CA THR A 397 -5.98 13.84 19.11
C THR A 397 -6.20 12.51 18.39
N ARG A 398 -7.07 11.64 18.92
CA ARG A 398 -7.45 10.37 18.30
C ARG A 398 -8.14 10.57 16.95
N CYS A 399 -9.09 11.50 16.86
CA CYS A 399 -9.76 11.82 15.59
C CYS A 399 -8.79 12.28 14.51
N VAL A 400 -7.83 13.14 14.86
CA VAL A 400 -6.81 13.63 13.90
C VAL A 400 -5.90 12.48 13.44
N LEU A 401 -5.48 11.59 14.36
CA LEU A 401 -4.65 10.44 14.01
C LEU A 401 -5.38 9.45 13.09
N GLN A 402 -6.62 9.08 13.41
CA GLN A 402 -7.41 8.15 12.59
C GLN A 402 -7.74 8.71 11.22
N SER A 403 -8.13 9.99 11.16
CA SER A 403 -8.36 10.66 9.89
C SER A 403 -7.10 10.65 9.03
N HIS A 404 -5.92 10.90 9.61
CA HIS A 404 -4.67 10.85 8.87
C HIS A 404 -4.33 9.43 8.40
N ASP A 405 -4.51 8.42 9.26
CA ASP A 405 -4.18 7.03 8.95
C ASP A 405 -5.02 6.48 7.78
N LEU A 406 -6.32 6.83 7.74
CA LEU A 406 -7.18 6.46 6.61
C LEU A 406 -6.68 7.03 5.27
N LEU A 407 -6.34 8.32 5.26
CA LEU A 407 -5.84 9.01 4.07
C LEU A 407 -4.47 8.43 3.64
N LEU A 408 -3.60 8.16 4.62
CA LEU A 408 -2.28 7.59 4.41
C LEU A 408 -2.38 6.19 3.80
N CYS A 409 -3.21 5.30 4.37
CA CYS A 409 -3.42 3.95 3.83
C CYS A 409 -3.93 3.98 2.39
N SER A 410 -4.92 4.82 2.11
CA SER A 410 -5.46 5.02 0.75
C SER A 410 -4.40 5.54 -0.24
N ALA A 411 -3.58 6.51 0.19
CA ALA A 411 -2.50 7.07 -0.63
C ALA A 411 -1.39 6.04 -0.91
N LEU A 412 -1.02 5.23 0.08
CA LEU A 412 -0.04 4.15 -0.06
C LEU A 412 -0.55 3.06 -1.02
N ARG A 413 -1.82 2.66 -0.92
CA ARG A 413 -2.43 1.69 -1.83
C ARG A 413 -2.40 2.14 -3.29
N ARG A 414 -2.71 3.41 -3.53
CA ARG A 414 -2.57 4.01 -4.86
C ARG A 414 -1.12 4.01 -5.35
N LEU A 415 -0.16 4.35 -4.49
CA LEU A 415 1.27 4.32 -4.84
C LEU A 415 1.75 2.90 -5.17
N ALA A 416 1.25 1.88 -4.48
CA ALA A 416 1.52 0.48 -4.79
C ALA A 416 1.03 0.13 -6.20
N LEU A 417 -0.22 0.47 -6.53
CA LEU A 417 -0.80 0.25 -7.86
C LEU A 417 0.01 0.96 -8.95
N ARG A 418 0.35 2.23 -8.71
CA ARG A 418 1.16 3.05 -9.60
C ARG A 418 2.52 2.42 -9.85
N SER A 419 3.16 1.91 -8.81
CA SER A 419 4.45 1.24 -8.89
C SER A 419 4.38 0.01 -9.79
N SER A 420 3.36 -0.84 -9.64
CA SER A 420 3.18 -2.01 -10.50
C SER A 420 2.97 -1.62 -11.96
N ALA A 421 2.12 -0.61 -12.23
CA ALA A 421 1.87 -0.11 -13.58
C ALA A 421 3.15 0.46 -14.24
N ILE A 422 3.92 1.24 -13.49
CA ILE A 422 5.22 1.78 -13.92
C ILE A 422 6.18 0.66 -14.31
N THR A 423 6.29 -0.40 -13.50
CA THR A 423 7.16 -1.54 -13.77
C THR A 423 6.73 -2.29 -15.04
N THR A 424 5.43 -2.48 -15.26
CA THR A 424 4.90 -3.09 -16.49
C THR A 424 5.22 -2.24 -17.71
N LEU A 425 5.03 -0.91 -17.64
CA LEU A 425 5.41 -0.01 -18.73
C LEU A 425 6.91 -0.08 -19.04
N ALA A 426 7.75 -0.23 -18.01
CA ALA A 426 9.19 -0.41 -18.17
C ALA A 426 9.53 -1.68 -18.97
N GLN A 427 8.87 -2.80 -18.62
CA GLN A 427 9.03 -4.07 -19.34
C GLN A 427 8.60 -3.92 -20.80
N MET A 428 7.47 -3.26 -21.08
CA MET A 428 7.00 -3.01 -22.44
C MET A 428 8.02 -2.21 -23.26
N ARG A 429 8.62 -1.16 -22.69
CA ARG A 429 9.66 -0.36 -23.37
C ARG A 429 10.91 -1.16 -23.71
N LEU A 430 11.31 -2.07 -22.83
CA LEU A 430 12.54 -2.85 -22.99
C LEU A 430 12.34 -4.14 -23.81
N SER A 431 11.10 -4.57 -24.01
CA SER A 431 10.75 -5.86 -24.65
C SER A 431 11.45 -6.09 -26.01
N GLY A 432 11.48 -5.10 -26.90
CA GLY A 432 12.12 -5.25 -28.21
C GLY A 432 13.64 -5.47 -28.12
N LYS A 433 14.31 -4.77 -27.20
CA LYS A 433 15.77 -4.93 -26.99
C LYS A 433 16.09 -6.23 -26.28
N LYS A 434 15.22 -6.67 -25.36
CA LYS A 434 15.29 -7.97 -24.71
C LYS A 434 15.15 -9.11 -25.72
N SER A 435 14.18 -9.02 -26.64
CA SER A 435 14.01 -9.99 -27.73
C SER A 435 15.27 -10.06 -28.60
N LEU A 436 15.83 -8.91 -29.00
CA LEU A 436 17.07 -8.87 -29.77
C LEU A 436 18.24 -9.54 -29.03
N LEU A 437 18.42 -9.25 -27.74
CA LEU A 437 19.46 -9.88 -26.92
C LEU A 437 19.26 -11.39 -26.80
N GLN A 438 18.02 -11.83 -26.65
CA GLN A 438 17.67 -13.26 -26.63
C GLN A 438 18.02 -13.92 -27.97
N GLU A 439 17.64 -13.33 -29.10
CA GLU A 439 17.99 -13.83 -30.44
C GLU A 439 19.50 -13.95 -30.63
N LEU A 440 20.29 -12.97 -30.16
CA LEU A 440 21.75 -13.02 -30.22
C LEU A 440 22.33 -14.15 -29.35
N ARG A 441 21.77 -14.39 -28.16
CA ARG A 441 22.16 -15.52 -27.29
C ARG A 441 21.84 -16.87 -27.92
N GLU A 442 20.67 -16.98 -28.55
CA GLU A 442 20.27 -18.17 -29.30
C GLU A 442 21.18 -18.42 -30.51
N GLN A 443 21.55 -17.38 -31.27
CA GLN A 443 22.52 -17.47 -32.36
C GLN A 443 23.92 -17.89 -31.87
N HIS A 444 24.40 -17.30 -30.78
CA HIS A 444 25.67 -17.71 -30.18
C HIS A 444 25.65 -19.20 -29.76
N ALA A 445 24.56 -19.65 -29.13
CA ALA A 445 24.39 -21.06 -28.77
C ALA A 445 24.36 -22.00 -29.99
N LEU A 446 23.76 -21.55 -31.10
CA LEU A 446 23.71 -22.31 -32.36
C LEU A 446 25.11 -22.53 -32.91
N GLU A 447 25.88 -21.45 -33.02
CA GLU A 447 27.24 -21.48 -33.56
C GLU A 447 28.20 -22.26 -32.65
N GLN A 448 28.00 -22.22 -31.32
CA GLN A 448 28.80 -23.00 -30.39
C GLN A 448 28.55 -24.51 -30.56
N GLY A 449 27.34 -24.91 -30.97
CA GLY A 449 26.94 -26.31 -31.18
C GLY A 449 27.29 -26.88 -32.56
N SER A 450 27.80 -26.07 -33.51
CA SER A 450 27.89 -26.44 -34.93
C SER A 450 29.14 -27.27 -35.30
N SER A 451 30.20 -27.34 -34.49
CA SER A 451 31.38 -28.20 -34.75
C SER A 451 32.21 -28.54 -33.50
N GLN A 452 32.84 -29.73 -33.48
CA GLN A 452 33.83 -30.15 -32.46
C GLN A 452 35.26 -29.64 -32.75
N CYS A 453 35.51 -29.15 -33.97
CA CYS A 453 36.78 -28.54 -34.36
C CYS A 453 36.48 -27.15 -34.93
N LEU A 454 36.95 -26.12 -34.24
CA LEU A 454 36.75 -24.73 -34.64
C LEU A 454 37.72 -24.39 -35.78
N ASP A 455 37.18 -24.08 -36.96
CA ASP A 455 37.97 -23.35 -37.96
C ASP A 455 38.27 -21.93 -37.42
N GLU A 456 39.37 -21.31 -37.86
CA GLU A 456 39.80 -19.99 -37.41
C GLU A 456 38.71 -18.94 -37.66
N HIS A 457 38.00 -19.05 -38.79
CA HIS A 457 36.86 -18.19 -39.12
C HIS A 457 35.65 -18.40 -38.19
N GLN A 458 35.34 -19.65 -37.82
CA GLN A 458 34.26 -19.96 -36.88
C GLN A 458 34.58 -19.46 -35.48
N TRP A 459 35.83 -19.60 -35.05
CA TRP A 459 36.29 -19.05 -33.78
C TRP A 459 36.21 -17.52 -33.75
N GLN A 460 36.60 -16.84 -34.84
CA GLN A 460 36.46 -15.39 -34.98
C GLN A 460 34.99 -14.94 -34.96
N LEU A 461 34.10 -15.69 -35.63
CA LEU A 461 32.66 -15.43 -35.62
C LEU A 461 32.08 -15.57 -34.20
N LEU A 462 32.41 -16.65 -33.49
CA LEU A 462 31.97 -16.88 -32.11
C LEU A 462 32.43 -15.75 -31.19
N LYS A 463 33.68 -15.32 -31.29
CA LYS A 463 34.20 -14.18 -30.53
C LYS A 463 33.48 -12.88 -30.86
N ALA A 464 33.16 -12.64 -32.12
CA ALA A 464 32.43 -11.45 -32.54
C ALA A 464 30.98 -11.47 -32.01
N LEU A 465 30.32 -12.63 -32.05
CA LEU A 465 28.99 -12.82 -31.47
C LEU A 465 28.99 -12.66 -29.95
N GLU A 466 29.96 -13.26 -29.26
CA GLU A 466 30.14 -13.10 -27.81
C GLU A 466 30.35 -11.64 -27.42
N ALA A 467 31.23 -10.93 -28.13
CA ALA A 467 31.46 -9.49 -27.92
C ALA A 467 30.17 -8.67 -28.14
N ARG A 468 29.39 -9.00 -29.18
CA ARG A 468 28.12 -8.32 -29.46
C ARG A 468 27.05 -8.62 -28.40
N VAL A 469 26.96 -9.87 -27.92
CA VAL A 469 26.06 -10.25 -26.82
C VAL A 469 26.40 -9.47 -25.56
N LEU A 470 27.69 -9.34 -25.23
CA LEU A 470 28.14 -8.57 -24.06
C LEU A 470 27.87 -7.08 -24.22
N GLU A 471 28.11 -6.51 -25.41
CA GLU A 471 27.83 -5.10 -25.70
C GLU A 471 26.33 -4.79 -25.58
N GLU A 472 25.47 -5.58 -26.23
CA GLU A 472 24.02 -5.37 -26.17
C GLU A 472 23.45 -5.67 -24.78
N ALA A 473 24.02 -6.62 -24.04
CA ALA A 473 23.67 -6.84 -22.63
C ALA A 473 24.02 -5.62 -21.76
N GLY A 474 25.21 -5.05 -21.92
CA GLY A 474 25.62 -3.83 -21.20
C GLY A 474 24.73 -2.63 -21.54
N ARG A 475 24.44 -2.41 -22.83
CA ARG A 475 23.52 -1.34 -23.27
C ARG A 475 22.11 -1.52 -22.70
N LEU A 476 21.58 -2.74 -22.73
CA LEU A 476 20.27 -3.04 -22.15
C LEU A 476 20.27 -2.81 -20.64
N GLU A 477 21.35 -3.18 -19.94
CA GLU A 477 21.49 -2.96 -18.51
C GLU A 477 21.54 -1.46 -18.17
N ASP A 478 22.34 -0.68 -18.89
CA ASP A 478 22.44 0.78 -18.71
C ASP A 478 21.09 1.46 -18.93
N GLU A 479 20.37 1.11 -20.00
CA GLU A 479 19.04 1.64 -20.27
C GLU A 479 18.01 1.20 -19.24
N ALA A 480 18.05 -0.06 -18.80
CA ALA A 480 17.18 -0.55 -17.74
C ALA A 480 17.47 0.15 -16.41
N GLN A 481 18.73 0.45 -16.09
CA GLN A 481 19.11 1.24 -14.91
C GLN A 481 18.64 2.69 -15.03
N GLN A 482 18.83 3.33 -16.17
CA GLN A 482 18.36 4.70 -16.43
C GLN A 482 16.84 4.78 -16.32
N MET A 483 16.11 3.82 -16.91
CA MET A 483 14.67 3.75 -16.84
C MET A 483 14.20 3.52 -15.40
N ARG A 484 14.80 2.57 -14.66
CA ARG A 484 14.51 2.36 -13.24
C ARG A 484 14.71 3.64 -12.42
N LEU A 485 15.78 4.39 -12.68
CA LEU A 485 16.01 5.67 -12.02
C LEU A 485 14.92 6.70 -12.33
N GLN A 486 14.54 6.85 -13.60
CA GLN A 486 13.47 7.77 -14.03
C GLN A 486 12.14 7.41 -13.37
N LEU A 487 11.79 6.14 -13.38
CA LEU A 487 10.56 5.61 -12.80
C LEU A 487 10.51 5.83 -11.29
N ARG A 488 11.64 5.61 -10.59
CA ARG A 488 11.76 5.93 -9.16
C ARG A 488 11.63 7.42 -8.88
N GLN A 489 12.22 8.28 -9.71
CA GLN A 489 12.08 9.73 -9.57
C GLN A 489 10.62 10.17 -9.76
N GLN A 490 9.93 9.59 -10.73
CA GLN A 490 8.51 9.85 -10.97
C GLN A 490 7.66 9.39 -9.78
N LEU A 491 7.85 8.15 -9.30
CA LEU A 491 7.13 7.63 -8.13
C LEU A 491 7.38 8.48 -6.87
N LEU A 492 8.60 8.96 -6.67
CA LEU A 492 8.94 9.87 -5.57
C LEU A 492 8.28 11.24 -5.72
N ALA A 493 8.13 11.76 -6.94
CA ALA A 493 7.42 13.01 -7.18
C ALA A 493 5.91 12.87 -6.89
N GLU A 494 5.29 11.80 -7.38
CA GLU A 494 3.88 11.48 -7.12
C GLU A 494 3.61 11.17 -5.63
N ALA A 495 4.57 10.53 -4.94
CA ALA A 495 4.51 10.33 -3.49
C ALA A 495 4.61 11.64 -2.71
N ARG A 496 5.45 12.59 -3.16
CA ARG A 496 5.53 13.95 -2.58
C ARG A 496 4.24 14.73 -2.80
N GLU A 497 3.60 14.58 -3.96
CA GLU A 497 2.29 15.19 -4.26
C GLU A 497 1.21 14.66 -3.32
N ALA A 498 1.10 13.34 -3.17
CA ALA A 498 0.22 12.74 -2.19
C ALA A 498 0.56 13.21 -0.76
N GLY A 499 1.83 13.29 -0.42
CA GLY A 499 2.31 13.82 0.87
C GLY A 499 1.88 15.27 1.11
N ARG A 500 1.89 16.14 0.09
CA ARG A 500 1.38 17.52 0.18
C ARG A 500 -0.13 17.54 0.44
N LEU A 501 -0.91 16.70 -0.24
CA LEU A 501 -2.35 16.59 0.01
C LEU A 501 -2.61 16.12 1.44
N LEU A 502 -1.93 15.05 1.88
CA LEU A 502 -1.99 14.56 3.26
C LEU A 502 -1.67 15.66 4.26
N GLN A 503 -0.60 16.42 4.03
CA GLN A 503 -0.22 17.53 4.90
C GLN A 503 -1.33 18.59 4.98
N GLN A 504 -1.86 19.04 3.84
CA GLN A 504 -2.96 20.03 3.83
C GLN A 504 -4.19 19.55 4.60
N HIS A 505 -4.56 18.28 4.47
CA HIS A 505 -5.66 17.70 5.24
C HIS A 505 -5.35 17.67 6.74
N THR A 506 -4.15 17.23 7.14
CA THR A 506 -3.76 17.23 8.56
C THR A 506 -3.73 18.62 9.16
N GLU A 507 -3.25 19.63 8.45
CA GLU A 507 -3.24 21.03 8.89
C GLU A 507 -4.66 21.55 9.13
N ARG A 508 -5.60 21.26 8.23
CA ARG A 508 -7.02 21.60 8.39
C ARG A 508 -7.64 20.89 9.59
N ALA A 509 -7.41 19.58 9.74
CA ALA A 509 -7.96 18.77 10.83
C ALA A 509 -7.45 19.25 12.21
N VAL A 510 -6.14 19.51 12.32
CA VAL A 510 -5.52 20.09 13.52
C VAL A 510 -6.09 21.49 13.79
N GLY A 511 -6.22 22.33 12.77
CA GLY A 511 -6.81 23.67 12.88
C GLY A 511 -8.25 23.63 13.40
N GLN A 512 -9.08 22.74 12.88
CA GLN A 512 -10.46 22.53 13.35
C GLN A 512 -10.50 22.02 14.81
N ALA A 513 -9.60 21.10 15.17
CA ALA A 513 -9.49 20.60 16.54
C ALA A 513 -9.12 21.72 17.53
N LEU A 514 -8.15 22.57 17.16
CA LEU A 514 -7.74 23.73 17.96
C LEU A 514 -8.87 24.78 18.08
N LEU A 515 -9.59 25.07 17.00
CA LEU A 515 -10.75 25.96 17.01
C LEU A 515 -11.87 25.41 17.91
N GLY A 516 -12.15 24.11 17.85
CA GLY A 516 -13.09 23.44 18.73
C GLY A 516 -12.67 23.55 20.19
N HIS A 517 -11.38 23.35 20.49
CA HIS A 517 -10.83 23.53 21.83
C HIS A 517 -11.01 24.97 22.33
N ALA A 518 -10.64 25.99 21.53
CA ALA A 518 -10.77 27.40 21.89
C ALA A 518 -12.22 27.82 22.17
N ARG A 519 -13.18 27.29 21.39
CA ARG A 519 -14.62 27.54 21.62
C ARG A 519 -15.10 26.87 22.91
N ASN A 520 -14.63 25.66 23.20
CA ASN A 520 -14.97 24.95 24.43
C ASN A 520 -14.36 25.59 25.69
N THR A 521 -13.14 26.14 25.60
CA THR A 521 -12.53 26.87 26.71
C THR A 521 -13.21 28.22 26.94
N ALA A 522 -13.59 28.94 25.87
CA ALA A 522 -14.35 30.19 25.97
C ALA A 522 -15.79 30.01 26.49
N THR A 523 -16.41 28.86 26.25
CA THR A 523 -17.74 28.53 26.81
C THR A 523 -17.63 28.04 28.26
N ARG A 524 -16.57 27.29 28.61
CA ARG A 524 -16.27 26.92 30.01
C ARG A 524 -15.86 28.10 30.88
N SER A 525 -15.24 29.14 30.31
CA SER A 525 -14.92 30.38 31.07
C SER A 525 -16.17 31.20 31.41
N ARG A 526 -17.30 31.02 30.72
CA ARG A 526 -18.61 31.60 31.09
C ARG A 526 -19.32 30.85 32.21
N THR A 527 -18.92 29.61 32.51
CA THR A 527 -19.53 28.77 33.56
C THR A 527 -18.59 28.59 34.77
N LYS A 528 -17.64 29.50 34.97
CA LYS A 528 -16.57 29.37 35.97
C LYS A 528 -16.85 30.19 37.23
N ASP A 529 -18.01 29.95 37.87
CA ASP A 529 -18.39 30.45 39.22
C ASP A 529 -17.41 30.07 40.36
N ARG A 530 -16.34 29.32 40.05
CA ARG A 530 -15.38 28.84 41.04
C ARG A 530 -14.18 29.77 41.24
N GLU A 531 -13.81 30.56 40.24
CA GLU A 531 -12.79 31.62 40.39
C GLU A 531 -13.41 32.83 41.10
N ASP A 532 -14.66 33.14 40.76
CA ASP A 532 -15.46 34.20 41.39
C ASP A 532 -15.73 33.90 42.87
N PHE A 533 -15.93 32.64 43.26
CA PHE A 533 -16.06 32.28 44.67
C PHE A 533 -14.78 32.57 45.48
N LYS A 534 -13.57 32.37 44.91
CA LYS A 534 -12.30 32.66 45.61
C LYS A 534 -12.04 34.16 45.71
N THR A 535 -12.32 34.93 44.67
CA THR A 535 -12.21 36.39 44.70
C THR A 535 -13.24 37.01 45.63
N SER A 536 -14.51 36.56 45.59
CA SER A 536 -15.55 36.99 46.52
C SER A 536 -15.28 36.58 47.98
N LEU A 537 -14.68 35.41 48.23
CA LEU A 537 -14.28 35.00 49.59
C LEU A 537 -13.07 35.80 50.10
N MET A 538 -12.12 36.16 49.21
CA MET A 538 -11.01 37.06 49.53
C MET A 538 -11.51 38.49 49.82
N GLU A 539 -12.41 39.01 49.00
CA GLU A 539 -13.02 40.34 49.17
C GLU A 539 -13.81 40.39 50.49
N ALA A 540 -14.66 39.40 50.76
CA ALA A 540 -15.40 39.28 52.03
C ALA A 540 -14.47 39.12 53.26
N ALA A 541 -13.34 38.42 53.12
CA ALA A 541 -12.33 38.29 54.19
C ALA A 541 -11.58 39.60 54.45
N VAL A 542 -11.33 40.42 53.43
CA VAL A 542 -10.67 41.74 53.53
C VAL A 542 -11.62 42.83 54.02
N GLU A 543 -12.91 42.71 53.72
CA GLU A 543 -13.99 43.61 54.21
C GLU A 543 -14.45 43.27 55.64
N SER A 544 -14.02 42.14 56.20
CA SER A 544 -14.29 41.74 57.58
C SER A 544 -13.58 42.66 58.57
N VAL A 545 -14.34 43.28 59.48
CA VAL A 545 -13.89 44.25 60.52
C VAL A 545 -12.77 43.69 61.43
N TYR A 546 -12.56 42.37 61.44
CA TYR A 546 -11.66 41.67 62.35
C TYR A 546 -10.35 41.18 61.71
N VAL A 547 -10.11 41.44 60.42
CA VAL A 547 -8.93 40.95 59.69
C VAL A 547 -8.24 42.10 58.95
N THR A 548 -6.92 42.18 59.03
CA THR A 548 -6.14 43.18 58.29
C THR A 548 -5.76 42.64 56.90
N SER A 549 -5.74 43.51 55.89
CA SER A 549 -5.31 43.17 54.52
C SER A 549 -3.92 42.53 54.47
N ALA A 550 -3.04 42.89 55.40
CA ALA A 550 -1.73 42.27 55.59
C ALA A 550 -1.81 40.80 56.04
N GLY A 551 -2.80 40.43 56.86
CA GLY A 551 -3.04 39.06 57.30
C GLY A 551 -3.51 38.14 56.17
N VAL A 552 -4.43 38.63 55.32
CA VAL A 552 -4.88 37.91 54.11
C VAL A 552 -3.75 37.77 53.09
N SER A 553 -2.96 38.83 52.91
CA SER A 553 -1.80 38.80 52.01
C SER A 553 -0.73 37.80 52.46
N ARG A 554 -0.52 37.66 53.78
CA ARG A 554 0.38 36.66 54.36
C ARG A 554 -0.12 35.23 54.11
N LEU A 555 -1.43 34.98 54.21
CA LEU A 555 -2.02 33.66 53.91
C LEU A 555 -1.87 33.27 52.45
N VAL A 556 -2.13 34.21 51.54
CA VAL A 556 -1.91 34.01 50.10
C VAL A 556 -0.44 33.71 49.82
N GLN A 557 0.47 34.45 50.46
CA GLN A 557 1.91 34.21 50.33
C GLN A 557 2.31 32.83 50.88
N VAL A 558 1.76 32.40 52.02
CA VAL A 558 1.99 31.08 52.61
C VAL A 558 1.45 29.97 51.70
N TYR A 559 0.29 30.15 51.08
CA TYR A 559 -0.26 29.20 50.11
C TYR A 559 0.64 29.06 48.88
N TYR A 560 1.07 30.17 48.26
CA TYR A 560 1.97 30.10 47.11
C TYR A 560 3.34 29.52 47.48
N GLN A 561 3.87 29.80 48.67
CA GLN A 561 5.09 29.17 49.18
C GLN A 561 4.91 27.66 49.41
N GLN A 562 3.74 27.24 49.89
CA GLN A 562 3.43 25.83 50.10
C GLN A 562 3.29 25.08 48.76
N VAL A 563 2.64 25.69 47.77
CA VAL A 563 2.54 25.14 46.40
C VAL A 563 3.93 25.05 45.76
N GLU A 564 4.74 26.10 45.88
CA GLU A 564 6.12 26.10 45.37
C GLU A 564 6.95 24.99 46.01
N LYS A 565 6.82 24.78 47.32
CA LYS A 565 7.50 23.69 48.04
C LYS A 565 7.02 22.31 47.59
N VAL A 566 5.71 22.11 47.41
CA VAL A 566 5.14 20.83 46.92
C VAL A 566 5.62 20.53 45.50
N MET A 567 5.71 21.55 44.65
CA MET A 567 6.24 21.42 43.29
C MET A 567 7.74 21.08 43.28
N GLN A 568 8.54 21.75 44.09
CA GLN A 568 9.98 21.45 44.24
C GLN A 568 10.20 20.03 44.77
N ASP A 569 9.47 19.62 45.81
CA ASP A 569 9.53 18.26 46.36
C ASP A 569 9.14 17.21 45.32
N HIS A 570 8.13 17.49 44.48
CA HIS A 570 7.74 16.58 43.39
C HIS A 570 8.81 16.47 42.32
N GLU A 571 9.42 17.58 41.90
CA GLU A 571 10.54 17.57 40.95
C GLU A 571 11.73 16.78 41.49
N GLU A 572 12.08 16.93 42.76
CA GLU A 572 13.13 16.15 43.42
C GLU A 572 12.80 14.65 43.46
N ARG A 573 11.59 14.27 43.87
CA ARG A 573 11.13 12.87 43.88
C ARG A 573 11.10 12.27 42.48
N ARG A 574 10.68 13.04 41.47
CA ARG A 574 10.69 12.63 40.05
C ARG A 574 12.13 12.37 39.57
N LEU A 575 13.07 13.26 39.90
CA LEU A 575 14.47 13.09 39.54
C LEU A 575 15.10 11.88 40.25
N GLN A 576 14.76 11.65 41.52
CA GLN A 576 15.19 10.46 42.26
C GLN A 576 14.63 9.17 41.65
N GLN A 577 13.34 9.13 41.32
CA GLN A 577 12.69 7.97 40.71
C GLN A 577 13.23 7.66 39.30
N LEU A 578 13.60 8.68 38.54
CA LEU A 578 14.25 8.48 37.23
C LEU A 578 15.67 7.92 37.39
N ARG A 579 16.42 8.36 38.39
CA ARG A 579 17.75 7.82 38.69
C ARG A 579 17.69 6.36 39.16
N THR A 580 16.72 5.99 40.00
CA THR A 580 16.53 4.60 40.45
C THR A 580 16.16 3.69 39.28
N LEU A 581 15.17 4.06 38.47
CA LEU A 581 14.77 3.30 37.28
C LEU A 581 15.91 3.18 36.25
N GLN A 582 16.74 4.23 36.11
CA GLN A 582 17.93 4.17 35.25
C GLN A 582 18.99 3.21 35.80
N SER A 583 19.23 3.21 37.12
CA SER A 583 20.15 2.28 37.76
C SER A 583 19.68 0.82 37.66
N GLU A 584 18.39 0.56 37.88
CA GLU A 584 17.78 -0.77 37.71
C GLU A 584 17.88 -1.26 36.26
N ARG A 585 17.69 -0.38 35.27
CA ARG A 585 17.88 -0.71 33.86
C ARG A 585 19.31 -1.14 33.55
N VAL A 586 20.29 -0.43 34.11
CA VAL A 586 21.71 -0.75 33.92
C VAL A 586 22.09 -2.07 34.61
N GLU A 587 21.58 -2.33 35.81
CA GLU A 587 21.82 -3.59 36.51
C GLU A 587 21.13 -4.79 35.85
N ASN A 588 19.87 -4.65 35.40
CA ASN A 588 19.17 -5.70 34.64
C ASN A 588 19.89 -6.05 33.34
N PHE A 589 20.45 -5.04 32.65
CA PHE A 589 21.26 -5.25 31.46
C PHE A 589 22.57 -6.00 31.77
N LYS A 590 23.25 -5.66 32.87
CA LYS A 590 24.48 -6.35 33.31
C LYS A 590 24.22 -7.80 33.71
N VAL A 591 23.14 -8.07 34.46
CA VAL A 591 22.76 -9.44 34.87
C VAL A 591 22.45 -10.29 33.64
N ARG A 592 21.74 -9.74 32.66
CA ARG A 592 21.39 -10.47 31.43
C ARG A 592 22.59 -10.74 30.52
N LYS A 593 23.50 -9.78 30.38
CA LYS A 593 24.76 -9.99 29.65
C LYS A 593 25.62 -11.09 30.28
N LYS A 594 25.57 -11.25 31.61
CA LYS A 594 26.23 -12.36 32.32
C LYS A 594 25.53 -13.71 32.10
N GLN A 595 24.20 -13.71 31.96
CA GLN A 595 23.41 -14.91 31.68
C GLN A 595 23.58 -15.40 30.22
N GLU A 596 23.60 -14.49 29.25
CA GLU A 596 23.91 -14.80 27.84
C GLU A 596 25.33 -15.39 27.65
N LEU A 597 26.28 -14.99 28.49
CA LEU A 597 27.64 -15.55 28.50
C LEU A 597 27.69 -16.96 29.12
N SER A 598 26.79 -17.30 30.05
CA SER A 598 26.64 -18.67 30.59
C SER A 598 25.97 -19.61 29.59
N ASP A 599 24.93 -19.15 28.89
CA ASP A 599 24.22 -19.95 27.89
C ASP A 599 25.09 -20.28 26.67
N ARG A 600 26.12 -19.46 26.40
CA ARG A 600 27.12 -19.70 25.33
C ARG A 600 28.05 -20.87 25.63
N SER A 601 28.27 -21.23 26.91
CA SER A 601 29.19 -22.32 27.29
C SER A 601 28.55 -23.70 27.31
N SER A 602 27.21 -23.79 27.40
CA SER A 602 26.47 -25.07 27.49
C SER A 602 26.15 -25.71 26.12
N GLY A 603 26.36 -25.01 25.01
CA GLY A 603 25.94 -25.46 23.67
C GLY A 603 26.99 -26.21 22.84
N ALA A 604 28.20 -26.42 23.36
CA ALA A 604 29.30 -27.01 22.61
C ALA A 604 29.48 -28.51 22.91
N LYS A 605 28.54 -29.35 22.45
CA LYS A 605 28.81 -30.79 22.22
C LYS A 605 28.42 -31.13 20.79
N MET A 606 29.44 -31.43 19.99
CA MET A 606 29.36 -31.79 18.58
C MET A 606 28.62 -33.12 18.39
N ALA A 607 27.75 -33.19 17.37
CA ALA A 607 27.44 -34.43 16.69
C ALA A 607 28.19 -34.41 15.35
N ASP A 608 29.07 -35.39 15.19
CA ASP A 608 29.88 -35.69 14.03
C ASP A 608 29.03 -36.41 12.98
N GLY A 609 29.28 -36.14 11.69
CA GLY A 609 28.53 -36.74 10.58
C GLY A 609 28.63 -35.94 9.29
N ALA A 610 29.51 -36.38 8.39
CA ALA A 610 29.73 -35.83 7.07
C ALA A 610 28.58 -36.14 6.10
N HIS A 611 28.09 -35.09 5.44
CA HIS A 611 27.50 -34.94 4.08
C HIS A 611 26.41 -33.83 4.13
N ASP A 612 26.41 -32.96 3.11
CA ASP A 612 25.59 -31.73 2.92
C ASP A 612 26.10 -30.41 3.53
N ALA A 613 27.25 -29.96 3.02
CA ALA A 613 27.87 -28.67 3.37
C ALA A 613 27.01 -27.41 3.05
N PRO A 614 26.20 -27.33 1.98
CA PRO A 614 25.36 -26.15 1.72
C PRO A 614 24.17 -26.06 2.68
N GLN A 615 23.57 -27.20 3.02
CA GLN A 615 22.37 -27.30 3.84
C GLN A 615 22.66 -27.09 5.33
N ALA A 616 23.84 -27.52 5.80
CA ALA A 616 24.32 -27.27 7.16
C ALA A 616 24.64 -25.78 7.41
N ILE A 617 25.15 -25.06 6.41
CA ILE A 617 25.41 -23.62 6.49
C ILE A 617 24.08 -22.85 6.51
N HIS A 618 23.13 -23.23 5.64
CA HIS A 618 21.79 -22.64 5.60
C HIS A 618 21.03 -22.87 6.93
N GLN A 619 21.10 -24.08 7.50
CA GLN A 619 20.51 -24.35 8.82
C GLN A 619 21.21 -23.61 9.97
N ARG A 620 22.55 -23.40 9.91
CA ARG A 620 23.27 -22.55 10.85
C ARG A 620 22.86 -21.09 10.74
N MET A 621 22.68 -20.58 9.53
CA MET A 621 22.25 -19.21 9.26
C MET A 621 20.81 -18.99 9.74
N LEU A 622 19.89 -19.90 9.43
CA LEU A 622 18.50 -19.85 9.88
C LEU A 622 18.38 -19.99 11.40
N SER A 623 19.19 -20.85 12.04
CA SER A 623 19.19 -20.95 13.51
C SER A 623 19.80 -19.73 14.18
N GLN A 624 20.82 -19.10 13.58
CA GLN A 624 21.35 -17.80 14.04
C GLN A 624 20.34 -16.67 13.84
N GLN A 625 19.65 -16.63 12.71
CA GLN A 625 18.60 -15.65 12.42
C GLN A 625 17.42 -15.82 13.39
N LYS A 626 16.92 -17.04 13.58
CA LYS A 626 15.87 -17.33 14.57
C LYS A 626 16.29 -16.96 15.99
N ARG A 627 17.56 -17.23 16.35
CA ARG A 627 18.11 -16.85 17.67
C ARG A 627 18.23 -15.33 17.82
N PHE A 628 18.66 -14.63 16.78
CA PHE A 628 18.75 -13.16 16.77
C PHE A 628 17.37 -12.52 16.85
N LEU A 629 16.40 -13.01 16.08
CA LEU A 629 15.01 -12.55 16.12
C LEU A 629 14.37 -12.82 17.48
N ALA A 630 14.61 -13.98 18.09
CA ALA A 630 14.14 -14.26 19.46
C ALA A 630 14.80 -13.33 20.49
N GLN A 631 16.11 -13.07 20.38
CA GLN A 631 16.80 -12.11 21.25
C GLN A 631 16.27 -10.68 21.07
N PHE A 632 15.99 -10.29 19.83
CA PHE A 632 15.40 -9.00 19.50
C PHE A 632 13.98 -8.86 20.03
N ALA A 633 13.14 -9.89 19.87
CA ALA A 633 11.78 -9.91 20.40
C ALA A 633 11.77 -9.77 21.94
N VAL A 634 12.64 -10.48 22.65
CA VAL A 634 12.73 -10.35 24.11
C VAL A 634 13.38 -9.02 24.52
N HIS A 635 14.26 -8.44 23.69
CA HIS A 635 14.80 -7.09 23.93
C HIS A 635 13.71 -6.02 23.77
N GLN A 636 12.85 -6.14 22.75
CA GLN A 636 11.72 -5.25 22.53
C GLN A 636 10.70 -5.37 23.66
N GLN A 637 10.37 -6.60 24.08
CA GLN A 637 9.46 -6.82 25.20
C GLN A 637 9.97 -6.17 26.49
N LEU A 638 11.26 -6.30 26.80
CA LEU A 638 11.84 -5.66 27.99
C LEU A 638 11.89 -4.13 27.89
N ARG A 639 12.10 -3.57 26.69
CA ARG A 639 12.01 -2.12 26.48
C ARG A 639 10.59 -1.61 26.73
N LEU A 640 9.59 -2.36 26.25
CA LEU A 640 8.18 -2.05 26.47
C LEU A 640 7.81 -2.18 27.95
N ASP A 641 8.25 -3.22 28.64
CA ASP A 641 7.94 -3.42 30.06
C ASP A 641 8.64 -2.38 30.96
N ALA A 642 9.88 -1.99 30.64
CA ALA A 642 10.54 -0.86 31.30
C ALA A 642 9.83 0.47 31.03
N GLY A 643 9.30 0.66 29.82
CA GLY A 643 8.44 1.79 29.47
C GLY A 643 7.15 1.81 30.31
N LYS A 644 6.48 0.67 30.46
CA LYS A 644 5.27 0.50 31.29
C LYS A 644 5.55 0.73 32.77
N GLN A 645 6.67 0.23 33.30
CA GLN A 645 7.08 0.49 34.69
C GLN A 645 7.36 1.96 34.94
N ARG A 646 8.04 2.63 33.99
CA ARG A 646 8.27 4.07 34.06
C ARG A 646 6.96 4.86 34.03
N ALA A 647 6.03 4.52 33.13
CA ALA A 647 4.72 5.15 33.07
C ALA A 647 3.96 5.02 34.41
N ARG A 648 3.82 3.80 34.93
CA ARG A 648 3.15 3.54 36.22
C ARG A 648 3.76 4.31 37.39
N ALA A 649 5.09 4.44 37.43
CA ALA A 649 5.77 5.20 38.48
C ALA A 649 5.51 6.71 38.36
N MET A 650 5.41 7.23 37.12
CA MET A 650 5.06 8.63 36.86
C MET A 650 3.59 8.89 37.22
N ASP A 651 2.67 8.00 36.84
CA ASP A 651 1.24 8.11 37.15
C ASP A 651 1.00 8.14 38.67
N LEU A 652 1.75 7.33 39.44
CA LEU A 652 1.67 7.33 40.91
C LEU A 652 2.17 8.66 41.52
N LEU A 653 3.26 9.22 40.98
CA LEU A 653 3.80 10.51 41.45
C LEU A 653 2.90 11.69 41.07
N GLU A 654 2.25 11.61 39.92
CA GLU A 654 1.26 12.59 39.46
C GLU A 654 0.02 12.56 40.37
N GLY A 655 -0.52 11.37 40.67
CA GLY A 655 -1.61 11.24 41.63
C GLY A 655 -1.26 11.75 43.03
N GLN A 656 -0.01 11.53 43.49
CA GLN A 656 0.47 12.09 44.76
C GLN A 656 0.55 13.62 44.73
N LEU A 657 1.04 14.20 43.63
CA LEU A 657 1.08 15.65 43.45
C LEU A 657 -0.33 16.25 43.47
N GLU A 658 -1.27 15.64 42.73
CA GLU A 658 -2.66 16.08 42.72
C GLU A 658 -3.26 16.06 44.12
N THR A 659 -3.05 15.00 44.91
CA THR A 659 -3.54 14.97 46.30
C THR A 659 -2.91 16.04 47.18
N GLN A 660 -1.60 16.29 47.08
CA GLN A 660 -0.91 17.31 47.89
C GLN A 660 -1.33 18.73 47.51
N LEU A 661 -1.57 19.00 46.22
CA LEU A 661 -2.09 20.27 45.75
C LEU A 661 -3.55 20.49 46.17
N GLN A 662 -4.38 19.44 46.11
CA GLN A 662 -5.76 19.49 46.59
C GLN A 662 -5.84 19.73 48.10
N GLU A 663 -4.99 19.08 48.90
CA GLU A 663 -4.91 19.30 50.35
C GLU A 663 -4.45 20.72 50.70
N ALA A 664 -3.44 21.25 49.98
CA ALA A 664 -2.99 22.63 50.14
C ALA A 664 -4.07 23.64 49.76
N GLU A 665 -4.81 23.37 48.68
CA GLU A 665 -5.93 24.21 48.23
C GLU A 665 -7.10 24.18 49.23
N GLN A 666 -7.46 23.00 49.75
CA GLN A 666 -8.52 22.86 50.75
C GLN A 666 -8.15 23.53 52.07
N SER A 667 -6.91 23.40 52.52
CA SER A 667 -6.41 24.06 53.74
C SER A 667 -6.47 25.59 53.61
N PHE A 668 -6.04 26.12 52.47
CA PHE A 668 -6.13 27.55 52.17
C PHE A 668 -7.58 28.06 52.14
N ILE A 669 -8.49 27.33 51.49
CA ILE A 669 -9.91 27.71 51.43
C ILE A 669 -10.55 27.66 52.82
N MET A 670 -10.22 26.65 53.64
CA MET A 670 -10.73 26.50 55.00
C MET A 670 -10.25 27.63 55.92
N GLU A 671 -8.97 28.00 55.86
CA GLU A 671 -8.41 29.11 56.64
C GLU A 671 -8.98 30.46 56.19
N LEU A 672 -9.14 30.65 54.88
CA LEU A 672 -9.73 31.87 54.32
C LEU A 672 -11.23 32.00 54.69
N ALA A 673 -11.98 30.91 54.66
CA ALA A 673 -13.39 30.89 55.07
C ALA A 673 -13.56 31.10 56.59
N ALA A 674 -12.65 30.56 57.42
CA ALA A 674 -12.65 30.80 58.86
C ALA A 674 -12.43 32.27 59.21
N LEU A 675 -11.58 32.96 58.45
CA LEU A 675 -11.35 34.41 58.58
C LEU A 675 -12.53 35.25 58.10
N ALA A 676 -13.20 34.81 57.03
CA ALA A 676 -14.41 35.44 56.52
C ALA A 676 -15.69 35.08 57.34
N ARG A 677 -15.61 34.15 58.30
CA ARG A 677 -16.74 33.56 59.06
C ARG A 677 -17.87 33.04 58.18
N VAL A 678 -17.52 32.49 57.01
CA VAL A 678 -18.50 31.88 56.09
C VAL A 678 -18.64 30.40 56.47
N PRO A 679 -19.85 29.88 56.78
CA PRO A 679 -20.04 28.46 57.00
C PRO A 679 -19.79 27.72 55.68
N LEU A 680 -18.70 26.98 55.61
CA LEU A 680 -18.51 25.98 54.56
C LEU A 680 -19.44 24.81 54.86
N ALA A 681 -20.33 24.46 53.93
CA ALA A 681 -21.10 23.24 54.05
C ALA A 681 -20.12 22.06 54.16
N GLU A 682 -20.25 21.25 55.22
CA GLU A 682 -19.49 20.02 55.41
C GLU A 682 -19.70 19.11 54.20
N SER A 683 -18.75 19.11 53.27
CA SER A 683 -18.67 18.07 52.26
C SER A 683 -18.19 16.80 52.96
N ASN A 684 -19.15 15.96 53.34
CA ASN A 684 -18.91 14.60 53.77
C ASN A 684 -18.22 13.83 52.63
N SER A 685 -16.89 13.84 52.59
CA SER A 685 -16.11 12.91 51.78
C SER A 685 -16.04 11.58 52.53
N SER A 686 -16.87 10.64 52.08
CA SER A 686 -16.83 9.25 52.50
C SER A 686 -15.46 8.64 52.21
N SER A 687 -14.64 8.44 53.23
CA SER A 687 -13.48 7.55 53.16
C SER A 687 -13.95 6.10 53.32
N SER A 688 -14.19 5.44 52.20
CA SER A 688 -14.43 3.99 52.16
C SER A 688 -13.13 3.24 52.46
N LYS A 689 -12.96 2.71 53.68
CA LYS A 689 -12.19 1.48 53.93
C LYS A 689 -12.91 0.57 54.93
N ARG A 690 -13.25 -0.61 54.41
CA ARG A 690 -13.82 -1.80 55.05
C ARG A 690 -12.85 -2.37 56.10
N GLY A 691 -13.33 -2.67 57.31
CA GLY A 691 -12.60 -3.42 58.34
C GLY A 691 -13.49 -3.75 59.54
N LEU A 692 -13.79 -5.04 59.70
CA LEU A 692 -14.64 -5.69 60.70
C LEU A 692 -14.08 -5.52 62.15
N LEU A 693 -14.91 -5.22 63.16
CA LEU A 693 -15.16 -6.08 64.34
C LEU A 693 -16.16 -5.46 65.35
N GLU A 694 -17.11 -6.31 65.76
CA GLU A 694 -17.76 -6.46 67.07
C GLU A 694 -18.48 -5.29 67.81
N LYS A 695 -19.78 -5.53 68.05
CA LYS A 695 -20.66 -4.88 69.05
C LYS A 695 -20.27 -5.31 70.48
N PRO A 696 -20.69 -4.58 71.56
CA PRO A 696 -22.03 -4.79 72.14
C PRO A 696 -22.73 -3.55 72.78
N LEU A 697 -24.03 -3.45 72.45
CA LEU A 697 -25.23 -3.25 73.29
C LEU A 697 -25.32 -2.20 74.42
N ARG A 698 -26.41 -1.41 74.33
CA ARG A 698 -27.44 -0.99 75.34
C ARG A 698 -27.67 0.53 75.31
N THR A 699 -28.86 1.13 75.39
CA THR A 699 -30.26 0.70 75.58
C THR A 699 -31.22 1.88 75.32
N LYS A 700 -32.43 1.56 74.82
CA LYS A 700 -33.75 2.13 75.17
C LYS A 700 -34.17 3.53 74.62
N ARG A 701 -35.21 3.50 73.75
CA ARG A 701 -36.59 4.06 73.91
C ARG A 701 -36.68 5.59 73.63
N LYS A 702 -37.65 6.18 72.93
CA LYS A 702 -38.99 5.85 72.40
C LYS A 702 -39.33 6.89 71.29
N LYS A 703 -40.12 6.47 70.29
CA LYS A 703 -40.92 7.26 69.30
C LYS A 703 -41.99 8.18 69.97
N PRO A 704 -42.82 9.00 69.25
CA PRO A 704 -42.84 9.41 67.82
C PRO A 704 -43.16 10.92 67.53
N LEU A 705 -43.12 11.31 66.25
CA LEU A 705 -43.80 12.48 65.62
C LEU A 705 -45.34 12.41 65.73
N PRO A 706 -46.11 13.52 65.58
CA PRO A 706 -46.77 13.77 64.29
C PRO A 706 -47.14 15.22 63.88
N ARG A 707 -47.22 15.41 62.55
CA ARG A 707 -48.24 16.09 61.73
C ARG A 707 -48.27 17.62 61.49
N GLU A 708 -48.04 17.93 60.20
CA GLU A 708 -48.94 18.61 59.22
C GLU A 708 -49.90 19.72 59.67
N ARG A 709 -49.64 20.93 59.15
CA ARG A 709 -50.51 21.80 58.32
C ARG A 709 -49.79 23.16 58.23
N GLY A 710 -49.72 23.92 57.16
CA GLY A 710 -50.43 23.99 55.90
C GLY A 710 -50.13 25.40 55.38
N GLU A 711 -49.71 25.54 54.13
CA GLU A 711 -49.81 26.80 53.39
C GLU A 711 -51.29 27.14 53.12
N PRO A 712 -51.71 28.39 52.85
CA PRO A 712 -51.18 29.18 51.71
C PRO A 712 -51.24 30.73 51.81
N GLY A 713 -50.64 31.41 50.82
CA GLY A 713 -51.16 32.70 50.35
C GLY A 713 -50.15 33.81 50.05
N VAL A 714 -49.70 33.87 48.79
CA VAL A 714 -49.32 35.09 48.02
C VAL A 714 -50.67 35.79 47.64
N PRO A 715 -50.81 37.07 47.21
CA PRO A 715 -49.86 37.83 46.39
C PRO A 715 -49.87 39.38 46.47
N ASN A 716 -49.12 39.99 45.52
CA ASN A 716 -49.17 41.37 45.01
C ASN A 716 -48.29 42.41 45.72
N ASP A 717 -47.71 43.41 45.07
CA ASP A 717 -47.34 43.70 43.67
C ASP A 717 -46.42 44.95 43.75
N GLU A 718 -45.91 45.39 42.61
CA GLU A 718 -45.37 46.73 42.30
C GLU A 718 -43.84 46.98 42.37
N ASP A 719 -43.22 46.83 41.19
CA ASP A 719 -42.33 47.82 40.56
C ASP A 719 -43.09 49.15 40.31
N PRO A 720 -42.49 50.36 40.11
CA PRO A 720 -41.30 50.55 39.24
C PRO A 720 -40.33 51.74 39.54
N ALA A 721 -39.17 51.67 38.88
CA ALA A 721 -38.34 52.71 38.23
C ALA A 721 -38.27 54.17 38.76
N SER A 722 -37.05 54.75 38.78
CA SER A 722 -36.58 55.76 37.79
C SER A 722 -35.47 56.71 38.29
N GLY A 723 -34.56 57.11 37.36
CA GLY A 723 -33.69 58.32 37.39
C GLY A 723 -32.26 58.10 37.92
N GLY A 724 -31.15 58.30 37.18
CA GLY A 724 -30.70 59.47 36.38
C GLY A 724 -29.98 60.48 37.30
N HIS A 725 -28.78 61.05 37.12
CA HIS A 725 -27.87 61.32 36.00
C HIS A 725 -26.48 61.79 36.54
N ILE A 726 -25.41 61.56 35.75
CA ILE A 726 -24.26 62.43 35.36
C ILE A 726 -23.40 63.15 36.43
N THR A 727 -22.08 62.88 36.46
CA THR A 727 -20.95 63.82 36.15
C THR A 727 -19.57 63.17 36.40
N GLY A 728 -18.62 63.30 35.46
CA GLY A 728 -17.16 63.23 35.71
C GLY A 728 -16.60 64.63 36.09
N PRO A 729 -15.28 64.95 36.02
CA PRO A 729 -14.13 64.13 35.58
C PRO A 729 -12.81 64.35 36.40
N LEU A 730 -11.71 63.72 35.90
CA LEU A 730 -10.28 64.11 35.96
C LEU A 730 -9.28 63.41 36.93
N ARG A 731 -8.31 62.76 36.25
CA ARG A 731 -6.83 62.88 36.36
C ARG A 731 -6.02 61.87 37.18
N THR A 732 -5.31 61.01 36.41
CA THR A 732 -3.83 60.74 36.36
C THR A 732 -3.11 60.45 37.69
N THR A 733 -2.28 59.40 37.87
CA THR A 733 -1.11 58.95 37.08
C THR A 733 -0.63 57.55 37.50
N HIS A 734 -0.04 56.84 36.52
CA HIS A 734 0.92 55.72 36.53
C HIS A 734 1.51 55.17 37.86
N ILE A 735 1.72 53.83 37.90
CA ILE A 735 3.04 53.19 38.03
C ILE A 735 3.03 51.83 37.29
N LYS A 736 4.06 51.62 36.46
CA LYS A 736 4.42 50.40 35.73
C LYS A 736 5.03 49.36 36.68
N MET A 737 4.79 48.06 36.47
CA MET A 737 5.72 47.03 36.92
C MET A 737 6.12 46.07 35.79
N LYS A 738 7.44 45.86 35.75
CA LYS A 738 8.25 45.15 34.75
C LYS A 738 7.98 43.64 34.78
N VAL A 739 7.80 43.09 33.58
CA VAL A 739 8.00 41.67 33.28
C VAL A 739 9.49 41.44 33.05
N PHE A 740 10.11 40.51 33.78
CA PHE A 740 11.46 40.04 33.52
C PHE A 740 11.44 38.91 32.49
N ARG A 741 12.33 39.05 31.50
CA ARG A 741 12.60 38.17 30.36
C ARG A 741 13.99 37.57 30.57
N VAL A 742 14.15 36.25 30.38
CA VAL A 742 15.44 35.57 30.12
C VAL A 742 15.14 34.44 29.12
N CYS A 743 15.26 34.71 27.82
CA CYS A 743 16.37 34.40 26.90
C CYS A 743 16.36 32.97 26.31
N SER A 744 15.81 32.89 25.08
CA SER A 744 16.03 31.83 24.10
C SER A 744 17.31 32.11 23.30
N SER A 745 18.08 31.07 22.98
CA SER A 745 19.25 31.19 22.10
C SER A 745 18.91 30.91 20.63
N LYS A 746 19.02 31.99 19.83
CA LYS A 746 19.51 32.15 18.45
C LYS A 746 19.18 31.07 17.38
N ARG A 747 18.33 31.49 16.43
CA ARG A 747 18.43 31.19 14.99
C ARG A 747 18.69 32.53 14.26
N LEU A 748 19.61 32.56 13.30
CA LEU A 748 20.03 33.74 12.52
C LEU A 748 19.63 33.53 11.05
N SER A 749 18.77 34.43 10.54
CA SER A 749 18.62 34.94 9.15
C SER A 749 17.73 36.19 9.34
N GLU A 750 17.83 37.33 8.66
CA GLU A 750 18.51 37.87 7.48
C GLU A 750 18.44 39.41 7.60
N GLN A 751 19.22 40.14 6.80
CA GLN A 751 18.90 41.52 6.35
C GLN A 751 19.52 41.66 4.94
N ASP A 752 18.67 41.74 3.91
CA ASP A 752 18.25 42.95 3.15
C ASP A 752 19.44 43.78 2.62
N GLY A 753 19.55 44.21 1.36
CA GLY A 753 18.58 44.46 0.28
C GLY A 753 18.98 45.79 -0.39
N ASP A 754 18.62 45.96 -1.68
CA ASP A 754 18.75 47.14 -2.57
C ASP A 754 19.94 47.16 -3.55
N THR A 755 19.85 47.55 -4.82
CA THR A 755 18.78 47.89 -5.80
C THR A 755 19.48 47.94 -7.18
N ALA A 756 18.78 47.60 -8.29
CA ALA A 756 18.76 48.34 -9.57
C ALA A 756 18.32 47.48 -10.77
N ASP A 757 17.44 48.09 -11.56
CA ASP A 757 16.81 47.69 -12.82
C ASP A 757 17.73 47.13 -13.91
N ALA A 758 17.21 46.24 -14.76
CA ALA A 758 16.73 46.60 -16.11
C ALA A 758 16.56 45.37 -17.01
N GLU A 759 15.49 45.43 -17.79
CA GLU A 759 15.22 44.73 -19.05
C GLU A 759 16.49 44.37 -19.85
N ASP A 760 16.64 43.11 -20.28
CA ASP A 760 16.74 42.74 -21.70
C ASP A 760 16.99 41.23 -21.91
N ALA A 761 16.80 40.79 -23.16
CA ALA A 761 17.30 39.55 -23.76
C ALA A 761 16.45 38.26 -23.67
N ASN A 762 15.23 38.38 -24.16
CA ASN A 762 14.68 37.39 -25.08
C ASN A 762 15.55 37.37 -26.36
N LYS A 763 16.51 36.43 -26.49
CA LYS A 763 17.15 35.95 -27.73
C LYS A 763 18.33 35.05 -27.37
N MET A 764 18.29 33.79 -27.80
CA MET A 764 19.35 33.11 -28.57
C MET A 764 19.00 31.61 -28.68
N LEU A 765 18.16 31.32 -29.67
CA LEU A 765 18.16 30.05 -30.38
C LEU A 765 19.50 29.86 -31.10
N LYS A 766 19.97 28.61 -31.13
CA LYS A 766 20.84 27.92 -32.11
C LYS A 766 22.29 27.59 -31.68
N LYS A 767 22.55 26.29 -31.86
CA LYS A 767 23.73 25.62 -32.46
C LYS A 767 24.81 25.06 -31.51
N ARG A 768 24.81 23.72 -31.38
CA ARG A 768 25.82 22.72 -31.84
C ARG A 768 25.76 21.49 -30.92
N SER A 769 25.36 20.30 -31.36
CA SER A 769 26.13 19.30 -32.15
C SER A 769 27.50 18.96 -31.56
N ASN A 770 27.57 17.89 -30.76
CA ASN A 770 28.46 16.73 -30.92
C ASN A 770 28.62 15.98 -29.59
N TRP A 771 28.59 14.65 -29.70
CA TRP A 771 28.72 13.59 -28.69
C TRP A 771 27.42 13.14 -28.02
#